data_AF-A0A4Q0J139-F1
#
_entry.id   AF-A0A4Q0J139-F1
#
_cell.length_a   1.000
_cell.length_b   1.000
_cell.length_c   1.000
_cell.angle_alpha   90.00
_cell.angle_beta   90.00
_cell.angle_gamma   90.00
#
_symmetry.space_group_name_H-M   'P 1'
#
loop_
_entity.id
_entity.type
_entity.pdbx_description
1 polymer ?
#
loop_
_entity_poly.entity_id
_entity_poly.type
_entity_poly.pdbx_seq_one_letter_code
_entity_poly.pdbx_strand_id
1 'polypeptide(L)'
;MIGLIDCNNFFVSCERLFRPELAGKPVVVMSNNDGCAVAMSEEAKMLGVSRGTPIYQLRQIIRQHNIATISGNHRMYGNISSRVMATIGSIVPDMEIYSIDESFLDLSMWTDGNLESIGHKIVSKVRRDVGIPTSLGIAPTKTLAKIAASFAKKYPAYKSVCIIDNEYKRRKALAMTEIDKVWGIGRRLSKKLRQYGINTALDFANMPIEKARHLVNISGERCWRELNGEPCIDAEEAQPHNKQICTSRSYKKSIDDLELLKEAISIYSESVSRRLRKQGCCARSVTVFIQTNSFRPELPQHYGSTTIPLDEATDDTLTITAAAIKAVGSLFRPGYSYRRAGVAISEIVNRDAVQQNLFSVPGNREKRQRLMKVIDNINTQNSSNGKIHSASSIAPNAIESPGQTQAGQSERGAANGKLLHILYSIVFLLCMSSMSGTPLAIEEIPDTLAEVVNLDEVVVKPRKEHYSKKNNPAVDFVTRIRENAGLGDPYQKDNYNYERYERITIALNDIADSIGVNGGLLKKFQFLNEYVDTSEVTGKPILPLSIKEKVSDIYNRKNPRSTREYITGLRRKGLDDIANQDAIQTVLDDFFREIDLYSNDITLLSNRFVSPLSKIGPDFYKYYLSDTIVVNNDSCAVLSFVPRNNATFGFVGRLTVPLHDPTMFIRHVSMTLSPKANVNFIKSLHIDQSFERLDDGTRLKTSDILTIEFEVIPNTQGLYAQKYTTYDRHNFNESDRPELYERLGTTYASADAFLKDNAFWEKRRGSEISISEREIGSLISDLRSVPVYKWAERVIGILVSGYIPVGKKDKVEFGPVNTLVSFNDVEGTRLRIGGVTTAKLSKHWFSRGYVAYGTKDKKWKYAGEIEYSFNEKKRHSREFPIHSIRLSHKYDVDAVGQNYEFTNPDNIFLSLKRMKDTLMIYQRTTALEYTLELENNLSVRAAMSHVRQEATRYIPFAYSDGSHINHLDFTPFIISLRYAPGEKFMQTKSHRIPVNHDAPIFQLTHTYAPGSKLGGAKYTVNKTEVSFQKRFWLSAFGYIDAIVKGGHVWSTSPFTELLIPNANLSYTIQPESFALLSPMEFITDSYAVFDMTYWANGAIFNYIPYLKKLKLREVFSFRGVWGHLSDKNNPLHNKWLPQFPMGANPVSMTSTPYMEIAAGIDNIFKILRIDYVWRLTYRNTPGVDCSGLRIALHFKF
;
A
#
# COMPACT_ATOMS: atom_id res chain seq x y z
N MET A 1 28.41 -48.39 4.23
CA MET A 1 26.99 -48.70 4.52
C MET A 1 26.13 -47.70 3.78
N ILE A 2 24.95 -48.09 3.30
CA ILE A 2 24.00 -47.20 2.59
C ILE A 2 22.81 -46.92 3.51
N GLY A 3 22.47 -45.64 3.66
CA GLY A 3 21.24 -45.19 4.32
C GLY A 3 20.13 -44.93 3.29
N LEU A 4 18.87 -45.21 3.63
CA LEU A 4 17.70 -44.71 2.93
C LEU A 4 16.83 -43.95 3.91
N ILE A 5 16.65 -42.66 3.67
CA ILE A 5 15.70 -41.83 4.43
C ILE A 5 14.41 -41.66 3.63
N ASP A 6 13.27 -41.96 4.26
CA ASP A 6 11.91 -41.84 3.71
C ASP A 6 11.07 -40.91 4.59
N CYS A 7 10.42 -39.92 3.99
CA CYS A 7 9.46 -39.04 4.65
C CYS A 7 8.12 -39.74 4.90
N ASN A 8 7.76 -39.92 6.16
CA ASN A 8 6.54 -40.62 6.55
C ASN A 8 5.28 -39.86 6.11
N ASN A 9 4.43 -40.52 5.31
CA ASN A 9 3.19 -39.97 4.76
C ASN A 9 3.38 -38.57 4.17
N PHE A 10 4.43 -38.39 3.37
CA PHE A 10 5.01 -37.08 3.01
C PHE A 10 3.99 -35.98 2.70
N PHE A 11 3.09 -36.15 1.72
CA PHE A 11 2.12 -35.10 1.40
C PHE A 11 1.19 -34.77 2.56
N VAL A 12 0.73 -35.77 3.31
CA VAL A 12 -0.09 -35.54 4.52
C VAL A 12 0.72 -34.84 5.60
N SER A 13 2.00 -35.19 5.78
CA SER A 13 2.89 -34.52 6.73
C SER A 13 3.16 -33.07 6.32
N CYS A 14 3.29 -32.78 5.02
CA CYS A 14 3.37 -31.42 4.50
C CYS A 14 2.09 -30.62 4.79
N GLU A 15 0.91 -31.21 4.61
CA GLU A 15 -0.36 -30.55 4.98
C GLU A 15 -0.46 -30.32 6.50
N ARG A 16 -0.08 -31.32 7.31
CA ARG A 16 -0.07 -31.23 8.78
C ARG A 16 0.91 -30.17 9.30
N LEU A 17 1.98 -29.86 8.56
CA LEU A 17 2.93 -28.80 8.91
C LEU A 17 2.24 -27.42 8.96
N PHE A 18 1.33 -27.16 8.03
CA PHE A 18 0.60 -25.89 7.94
C PHE A 18 -0.80 -25.94 8.58
N ARG A 19 -1.35 -27.13 8.79
CA ARG A 19 -2.66 -27.37 9.42
C ARG A 19 -2.55 -28.28 10.64
N PRO A 20 -2.11 -27.75 11.81
CA PRO A 20 -1.92 -28.53 13.02
C PRO A 20 -3.19 -29.25 13.50
N GLU A 21 -4.38 -28.74 13.15
CA GLU A 21 -5.68 -29.34 13.45
C GLU A 21 -5.91 -30.70 12.80
N LEU A 22 -5.06 -31.09 11.84
CA LEU A 22 -5.05 -32.39 11.16
C LEU A 22 -4.13 -33.42 11.84
N ALA A 23 -3.39 -33.02 12.88
CA ALA A 23 -2.58 -33.95 13.65
C ALA A 23 -3.47 -35.01 14.32
N GLY A 24 -3.14 -36.30 14.13
CA GLY A 24 -3.90 -37.42 14.69
C GLY A 24 -5.26 -37.72 14.02
N LYS A 25 -5.65 -36.98 12.98
CA LYS A 25 -6.92 -37.20 12.25
C LYS A 25 -6.70 -38.00 10.95
N PRO A 26 -7.70 -38.76 10.47
CA PRO A 26 -7.64 -39.41 9.17
C PRO A 26 -7.68 -38.37 8.05
N VAL A 27 -6.59 -38.29 7.30
CA VAL A 27 -6.39 -37.35 6.17
C VAL A 27 -6.05 -38.12 4.90
N VAL A 28 -6.62 -37.65 3.78
CA VAL A 28 -6.34 -38.12 2.42
C VAL A 28 -6.03 -36.91 1.53
N VAL A 29 -4.87 -36.95 0.86
CA VAL A 29 -4.49 -35.99 -0.18
C VAL A 29 -4.85 -36.55 -1.55
N MET A 30 -5.60 -35.78 -2.32
CA MET A 30 -6.15 -36.12 -3.62
C MET A 30 -5.23 -35.70 -4.77
N SER A 31 -5.44 -36.24 -5.97
CA SER A 31 -4.76 -35.82 -7.20
C SER A 31 -5.13 -34.39 -7.62
N ASN A 32 -4.38 -33.77 -8.52
CA ASN A 32 -4.64 -32.39 -9.02
C ASN A 32 -6.04 -32.13 -9.58
N ASN A 33 -6.77 -33.17 -9.93
CA ASN A 33 -8.16 -33.11 -10.43
C ASN A 33 -9.17 -33.74 -9.45
N ASP A 34 -8.73 -34.00 -8.22
CA ASP A 34 -9.47 -34.66 -7.14
C ASP A 34 -10.04 -36.04 -7.51
N GLY A 35 -9.40 -36.72 -8.46
CA GLY A 35 -9.88 -37.99 -9.02
C GLY A 35 -9.61 -39.22 -8.14
N CYS A 36 -8.48 -39.29 -7.45
CA CYS A 36 -8.11 -40.43 -6.61
C CYS A 36 -7.22 -40.03 -5.42
N ALA A 37 -7.13 -40.94 -4.43
CA ALA A 37 -6.28 -40.77 -3.25
C ALA A 37 -4.79 -41.00 -3.60
N VAL A 38 -3.95 -39.99 -3.43
CA VAL A 38 -2.51 -40.03 -3.77
C VAL A 38 -1.64 -40.27 -2.53
N ALA A 39 -2.01 -39.66 -1.40
CA ALA A 39 -1.37 -39.91 -0.11
C ALA A 39 -2.41 -39.97 1.02
N MET A 40 -2.10 -40.69 2.09
CA MET A 40 -3.01 -40.95 3.19
C MET A 40 -2.25 -41.09 4.50
N SER A 41 -2.87 -40.59 5.56
CA SER A 41 -2.43 -40.75 6.95
C SER A 41 -2.52 -42.23 7.38
N GLU A 42 -1.79 -42.64 8.44
CA GLU A 42 -1.92 -44.01 8.96
C GLU A 42 -3.35 -44.29 9.45
N GLU A 43 -3.96 -43.29 10.06
CA GLU A 43 -5.33 -43.29 10.55
C GLU A 43 -6.31 -43.58 9.40
N ALA A 44 -6.07 -43.01 8.21
CA ALA A 44 -6.88 -43.29 7.02
C ALA A 44 -6.61 -44.68 6.41
N LYS A 45 -5.37 -45.18 6.49
CA LYS A 45 -5.04 -46.55 6.03
C LYS A 45 -5.75 -47.61 6.88
N MET A 46 -5.82 -47.40 8.20
CA MET A 46 -6.55 -48.28 9.12
C MET A 46 -8.05 -48.37 8.80
N LEU A 47 -8.62 -47.31 8.20
CA LEU A 47 -10.01 -47.26 7.74
C LEU A 47 -10.23 -47.89 6.34
N GLY A 48 -9.22 -48.56 5.79
CA GLY A 48 -9.31 -49.24 4.49
C GLY A 48 -9.02 -48.37 3.27
N VAL A 49 -8.57 -47.12 3.44
CA VAL A 49 -8.21 -46.26 2.31
C VAL A 49 -6.86 -46.69 1.73
N SER A 50 -6.86 -47.02 0.44
CA SER A 50 -5.68 -47.44 -0.31
C SER A 50 -5.27 -46.40 -1.37
N ARG A 51 -3.96 -46.36 -1.67
CA ARG A 51 -3.38 -45.45 -2.68
C ARG A 51 -3.89 -45.80 -4.08
N GLY A 52 -4.27 -44.79 -4.85
CA GLY A 52 -4.78 -44.92 -6.21
C GLY A 52 -6.28 -45.20 -6.28
N THR A 53 -6.96 -45.35 -5.15
CA THR A 53 -8.41 -45.62 -5.11
C THR A 53 -9.19 -44.38 -5.56
N PRO A 54 -10.08 -44.50 -6.57
CA PRO A 54 -10.90 -43.39 -7.03
C PRO A 54 -11.79 -42.82 -5.94
N ILE A 55 -11.96 -41.50 -5.92
CA ILE A 55 -12.71 -40.82 -4.85
C ILE A 55 -14.16 -41.30 -4.74
N TYR A 56 -14.79 -41.68 -5.86
CA TYR A 56 -16.18 -42.14 -5.86
C TYR A 56 -16.37 -43.44 -5.07
N GLN A 57 -15.35 -44.32 -5.03
CA GLN A 57 -15.37 -45.55 -4.24
C GLN A 57 -15.16 -45.27 -2.75
N LEU A 58 -14.48 -44.17 -2.41
CA LEU A 58 -14.19 -43.78 -1.03
C LEU A 58 -15.29 -42.91 -0.41
N ARG A 59 -16.25 -42.39 -1.17
CA ARG A 59 -17.28 -41.42 -0.70
C ARG A 59 -18.01 -41.89 0.56
N GLN A 60 -18.37 -43.17 0.63
CA GLN A 60 -19.08 -43.73 1.78
C GLN A 60 -18.21 -43.76 3.03
N ILE A 61 -16.98 -44.30 2.91
CA ILE A 61 -16.00 -44.38 4.00
C ILE A 61 -15.61 -42.98 4.49
N ILE A 62 -15.41 -42.03 3.57
CA ILE A 62 -15.07 -40.62 3.88
C ILE A 62 -16.17 -39.97 4.72
N ARG A 63 -17.44 -40.14 4.34
CA ARG A 63 -18.58 -39.58 5.09
C ARG A 63 -18.75 -40.26 6.44
N GLN A 64 -18.63 -41.58 6.50
CA GLN A 64 -18.83 -42.36 7.73
C GLN A 64 -17.79 -42.04 8.82
N HIS A 65 -16.53 -41.85 8.43
CA HIS A 65 -15.43 -41.63 9.38
C HIS A 65 -14.89 -40.19 9.39
N ASN A 66 -15.60 -39.27 8.74
CA ASN A 66 -15.25 -37.85 8.63
C ASN A 66 -13.78 -37.62 8.22
N ILE A 67 -13.35 -38.30 7.15
CA ILE A 67 -11.97 -38.25 6.65
C ILE A 67 -11.73 -36.90 5.96
N ALA A 68 -10.72 -36.15 6.40
CA ALA A 68 -10.34 -34.89 5.78
C ALA A 68 -9.75 -35.14 4.38
N THR A 69 -10.36 -34.55 3.35
CA THR A 69 -9.89 -34.65 1.96
C THR A 69 -9.27 -33.33 1.52
N ILE A 70 -8.05 -33.38 0.98
CA ILE A 70 -7.26 -32.20 0.63
C ILE A 70 -6.78 -32.32 -0.81
N SER A 71 -6.97 -31.29 -1.64
CA SER A 71 -6.42 -31.26 -2.99
C SER A 71 -4.89 -31.14 -2.95
N GLY A 72 -4.19 -31.93 -3.75
CA GLY A 72 -2.72 -31.99 -3.73
C GLY A 72 -2.04 -30.69 -4.14
N ASN A 73 -1.21 -30.12 -3.27
CA ASN A 73 -0.38 -28.94 -3.56
C ASN A 73 1.08 -29.33 -3.88
N HIS A 74 1.33 -29.80 -5.11
CA HIS A 74 2.66 -30.29 -5.49
C HIS A 74 3.78 -29.24 -5.49
N ARG A 75 3.45 -27.94 -5.64
CA ARG A 75 4.44 -26.87 -5.54
C ARG A 75 4.94 -26.73 -4.10
N MET A 76 4.02 -26.75 -3.14
CA MET A 76 4.35 -26.76 -1.71
C MET A 76 5.15 -28.02 -1.34
N TYR A 77 4.71 -29.20 -1.80
CA TYR A 77 5.42 -30.45 -1.53
C TYR A 77 6.84 -30.44 -2.10
N GLY A 78 7.03 -29.89 -3.30
CA GLY A 78 8.36 -29.72 -3.91
C GLY A 78 9.26 -28.80 -3.10
N ASN A 79 8.75 -27.67 -2.60
CA ASN A 79 9.55 -26.76 -1.77
C ASN A 79 9.95 -27.39 -0.43
N ILE A 80 9.03 -28.09 0.24
CA ILE A 80 9.34 -28.81 1.49
C ILE A 80 10.37 -29.90 1.23
N SER A 81 10.22 -30.67 0.16
CA SER A 81 11.19 -31.69 -0.24
C SER A 81 12.59 -31.09 -0.43
N SER A 82 12.73 -29.99 -1.18
CA SER A 82 14.01 -29.30 -1.35
C SER A 82 14.62 -28.90 0.00
N ARG A 83 13.82 -28.47 0.97
CA ARG A 83 14.28 -28.14 2.33
C ARG A 83 14.72 -29.38 3.11
N VAL A 84 13.98 -30.49 3.02
CA VAL A 84 14.37 -31.78 3.63
C VAL A 84 15.71 -32.23 3.05
N MET A 85 15.84 -32.25 1.73
CA MET A 85 17.06 -32.68 1.05
C MET A 85 18.24 -31.76 1.38
N ALA A 86 18.06 -30.43 1.38
CA ALA A 86 19.11 -29.49 1.81
C ALA A 86 19.52 -29.69 3.28
N THR A 87 18.57 -30.01 4.16
CA THR A 87 18.84 -30.28 5.58
C THR A 87 19.67 -31.57 5.74
N ILE A 88 19.35 -32.61 4.97
CA ILE A 88 20.12 -33.86 4.96
C ILE A 88 21.51 -33.64 4.36
N GLY A 89 21.61 -32.93 3.23
CA GLY A 89 22.86 -32.58 2.55
C GLY A 89 23.83 -31.77 3.41
N SER A 90 23.34 -31.07 4.43
CA SER A 90 24.19 -30.38 5.42
C SER A 90 24.89 -31.32 6.42
N ILE A 91 24.47 -32.59 6.51
CA ILE A 91 25.10 -33.63 7.33
C ILE A 91 25.84 -34.64 6.45
N VAL A 92 25.18 -35.13 5.39
CA VAL A 92 25.70 -36.15 4.47
C VAL A 92 25.76 -35.54 3.07
N PRO A 93 26.94 -35.07 2.63
CA PRO A 93 27.08 -34.43 1.32
C PRO A 93 26.76 -35.38 0.15
N ASP A 94 27.19 -36.63 0.28
CA ASP A 94 27.01 -37.67 -0.74
C ASP A 94 25.64 -38.34 -0.58
N MET A 95 24.65 -37.80 -1.29
CA MET A 95 23.28 -38.33 -1.33
C MET A 95 22.72 -38.41 -2.74
N GLU A 96 21.94 -39.45 -3.00
CA GLU A 96 21.19 -39.68 -4.25
C GLU A 96 19.70 -39.45 -3.97
N ILE A 97 19.14 -38.38 -4.55
CA ILE A 97 17.71 -38.07 -4.42
C ILE A 97 16.92 -39.02 -5.34
N TYR A 98 16.26 -40.02 -4.74
CA TYR A 98 15.51 -41.04 -5.47
C TYR A 98 14.09 -40.59 -5.83
N SER A 99 13.43 -39.85 -4.93
CA SER A 99 12.11 -39.25 -5.16
C SER A 99 11.93 -37.94 -4.38
N ILE A 100 10.73 -37.37 -4.44
CA ILE A 100 10.38 -36.16 -3.66
C ILE A 100 10.41 -36.41 -2.14
N ASP A 101 10.27 -37.66 -1.71
CA ASP A 101 10.17 -38.07 -0.31
C ASP A 101 11.29 -39.03 0.14
N GLU A 102 12.10 -39.54 -0.78
CA GLU A 102 13.15 -40.54 -0.50
C GLU A 102 14.53 -40.13 -1.04
N SER A 103 15.58 -40.36 -0.25
CA SER A 103 16.96 -40.26 -0.72
C SER A 103 17.85 -41.38 -0.14
N PHE A 104 18.77 -41.87 -0.97
CA PHE A 104 19.85 -42.75 -0.53
C PHE A 104 21.04 -41.90 -0.07
N LEU A 105 21.67 -42.30 1.03
CA LEU A 105 22.76 -41.61 1.70
C LEU A 105 23.98 -42.53 1.69
N ASP A 106 25.13 -42.04 1.27
CA ASP A 106 26.37 -42.76 1.52
C ASP A 106 26.81 -42.53 2.96
N LEU A 107 26.81 -43.60 3.75
CA LEU A 107 27.25 -43.60 5.14
C LEU A 107 28.57 -44.38 5.33
N SER A 108 29.32 -44.62 4.26
CA SER A 108 30.62 -45.30 4.26
C SER A 108 31.63 -44.68 5.23
N MET A 109 31.58 -43.36 5.44
CA MET A 109 32.49 -42.63 6.34
C MET A 109 32.24 -42.85 7.84
N TRP A 110 31.14 -43.50 8.25
CA TRP A 110 30.81 -43.74 9.65
C TRP A 110 30.97 -45.22 10.03
N THR A 111 31.66 -45.48 11.13
CA THR A 111 31.87 -46.84 11.70
C THR A 111 30.69 -47.31 12.55
N ASP A 112 30.54 -48.62 12.77
CA ASP A 112 29.40 -49.26 13.43
C ASP A 112 28.94 -48.64 14.76
N GLY A 113 29.87 -48.18 15.61
CA GLY A 113 29.53 -47.52 16.88
C GLY A 113 28.91 -46.11 16.76
N ASN A 114 28.98 -45.48 15.58
CA ASN A 114 28.49 -44.12 15.33
C ASN A 114 27.31 -44.07 14.35
N LEU A 115 26.96 -45.21 13.69
CA LEU A 115 25.89 -45.28 12.69
C LEU A 115 24.49 -45.04 13.28
N GLU A 116 24.22 -45.55 14.48
CA GLU A 116 22.95 -45.32 15.16
C GLU A 116 22.81 -43.85 15.61
N SER A 117 23.88 -43.29 16.16
CA SER A 117 23.95 -41.89 16.60
C SER A 117 23.75 -40.92 15.44
N ILE A 118 24.48 -41.11 14.32
CA ILE A 118 24.33 -40.26 13.13
C ILE A 118 22.94 -40.42 12.52
N GLY A 119 22.39 -41.64 12.51
CA GLY A 119 21.05 -41.88 11.99
C GLY A 119 19.98 -41.12 12.77
N HIS A 120 20.02 -41.18 14.10
CA HIS A 120 19.12 -40.39 14.94
C HIS A 120 19.35 -38.88 14.82
N LYS A 121 20.60 -38.44 14.63
CA LYS A 121 20.92 -37.03 14.38
C LYS A 121 20.29 -36.52 13.09
N ILE A 122 20.33 -37.30 12.01
CA ILE A 122 19.72 -36.95 10.72
C ILE A 122 18.20 -36.84 10.88
N VAL A 123 17.53 -37.87 11.42
CA VAL A 123 16.07 -37.87 11.62
C VAL A 123 15.63 -36.71 12.52
N SER A 124 16.34 -36.48 13.62
CA SER A 124 16.04 -35.40 14.57
C SER A 124 16.24 -34.00 13.97
N LYS A 125 17.27 -33.82 13.14
CA LYS A 125 17.52 -32.54 12.45
C LYS A 125 16.42 -32.24 11.44
N VAL A 126 16.01 -33.21 10.62
CA VAL A 126 14.90 -33.00 9.67
C VAL A 126 13.60 -32.69 10.42
N ARG A 127 13.32 -33.40 11.51
CA ARG A 127 12.14 -33.16 12.33
C ARG A 127 12.15 -31.78 12.99
N ARG A 128 13.30 -31.30 13.47
CA ARG A 128 13.43 -29.99 14.13
C ARG A 128 13.42 -28.83 13.13
N ASP A 129 14.19 -28.93 12.06
CA ASP A 129 14.46 -27.81 11.14
C ASP A 129 13.36 -27.67 10.06
N VAL A 130 12.71 -28.78 9.68
CA VAL A 130 11.65 -28.80 8.64
C VAL A 130 10.28 -29.21 9.17
N GLY A 131 10.22 -29.96 10.27
CA GLY A 131 8.96 -30.43 10.87
C GLY A 131 8.42 -31.74 10.29
N ILE A 132 9.10 -32.33 9.29
CA ILE A 132 8.64 -33.57 8.63
C ILE A 132 9.16 -34.80 9.38
N PRO A 133 8.30 -35.79 9.72
CA PRO A 133 8.74 -37.05 10.29
C PRO A 133 9.38 -37.93 9.21
N THR A 134 10.57 -38.47 9.48
CA THR A 134 11.30 -39.36 8.58
C THR A 134 11.66 -40.67 9.26
N SER A 135 11.88 -41.72 8.46
CA SER A 135 12.43 -43.01 8.90
C SER A 135 13.69 -43.30 8.10
N LEU A 136 14.73 -43.82 8.76
CA LEU A 136 16.02 -44.13 8.14
C LEU A 136 16.33 -45.63 8.27
N GLY A 137 16.56 -46.30 7.15
CA GLY A 137 17.08 -47.66 7.09
C GLY A 137 18.54 -47.67 6.68
N ILE A 138 19.40 -48.40 7.39
CA ILE A 138 20.83 -48.51 7.08
C ILE A 138 21.18 -49.97 6.80
N ALA A 139 21.79 -50.27 5.66
CA ALA A 139 22.21 -51.62 5.29
C ALA A 139 23.37 -51.62 4.27
N PRO A 140 24.00 -52.78 3.96
CA PRO A 140 25.08 -52.86 2.96
C PRO A 140 24.63 -52.56 1.53
N THR A 141 23.36 -52.80 1.19
CA THR A 141 22.81 -52.68 -0.17
C THR A 141 21.57 -51.79 -0.19
N LYS A 142 21.24 -51.16 -1.33
CA LYS A 142 20.09 -50.25 -1.47
C LYS A 142 18.76 -50.98 -1.20
N THR A 143 18.65 -52.22 -1.66
CA THR A 143 17.45 -53.05 -1.46
C THR A 143 17.25 -53.40 0.01
N LEU A 144 18.32 -53.78 0.72
CA LEU A 144 18.25 -54.03 2.16
C LEU A 144 17.98 -52.76 2.95
N ALA A 145 18.50 -51.59 2.52
CA ALA A 145 18.22 -50.31 3.15
C ALA A 145 16.73 -49.93 3.04
N LYS A 146 16.08 -50.20 1.89
CA LYS A 146 14.61 -50.08 1.75
C LYS A 146 13.84 -50.99 2.71
N ILE A 147 14.29 -52.24 2.88
CA ILE A 147 13.68 -53.15 3.87
C ILE A 147 13.88 -52.58 5.28
N ALA A 148 15.10 -52.17 5.64
CA ALA A 148 15.39 -51.57 6.94
C ALA A 148 14.51 -50.33 7.21
N ALA A 149 14.33 -49.43 6.24
CA ALA A 149 13.49 -48.24 6.38
C ALA A 149 12.00 -48.60 6.60
N SER A 150 11.51 -49.64 5.93
CA SER A 150 10.17 -50.17 6.17
C SER A 150 9.99 -50.67 7.61
N PHE A 151 11.01 -51.33 8.17
CA PHE A 151 11.00 -51.77 9.57
C PHE A 151 11.09 -50.60 10.55
N ALA A 152 11.93 -49.60 10.26
CA ALA A 152 12.04 -48.37 11.04
C ALA A 152 10.69 -47.63 11.14
N LYS A 153 9.88 -47.70 10.08
CA LYS A 153 8.54 -47.11 10.00
C LYS A 153 7.46 -47.96 10.68
N LYS A 154 7.57 -49.29 10.60
CA LYS A 154 6.57 -50.25 11.10
C LYS A 154 6.68 -50.51 12.60
N TYR A 155 7.90 -50.57 13.15
CA TYR A 155 8.14 -50.97 14.52
C TYR A 155 8.67 -49.79 15.36
N PRO A 156 7.86 -49.22 16.26
CA PRO A 156 8.26 -48.05 17.07
C PRO A 156 9.52 -48.24 17.92
N ALA A 157 9.87 -49.50 18.26
CA ALA A 157 11.07 -49.84 19.03
C ALA A 157 12.37 -49.34 18.39
N TYR A 158 12.41 -49.20 17.06
CA TYR A 158 13.57 -48.68 16.33
C TYR A 158 13.71 -47.15 16.39
N LYS A 159 12.78 -46.42 17.00
CA LYS A 159 12.83 -44.95 17.11
C LYS A 159 13.16 -44.26 15.76
N SER A 160 12.54 -44.74 14.68
CA SER A 160 12.72 -44.29 13.30
C SER A 160 14.07 -44.58 12.64
N VAL A 161 14.96 -45.37 13.25
CA VAL A 161 16.25 -45.78 12.65
C VAL A 161 16.44 -47.29 12.79
N CYS A 162 16.57 -48.02 11.67
CA CYS A 162 16.80 -49.47 11.68
C CYS A 162 18.07 -49.81 10.92
N ILE A 163 18.92 -50.66 11.49
CA ILE A 163 20.23 -51.04 10.94
C ILE A 163 20.27 -52.55 10.72
N ILE A 164 20.53 -52.97 9.49
CA ILE A 164 20.81 -54.36 9.11
C ILE A 164 22.30 -54.46 8.78
N ASP A 165 23.11 -54.89 9.74
CA ASP A 165 24.59 -54.88 9.70
C ASP A 165 25.23 -56.28 9.73
N ASN A 166 24.46 -57.33 10.04
CA ASN A 166 24.95 -58.70 10.13
C ASN A 166 23.96 -59.71 9.55
N GLU A 167 24.46 -60.93 9.31
CA GLU A 167 23.72 -62.06 8.75
C GLU A 167 22.44 -62.38 9.54
N TYR A 168 22.51 -62.34 10.88
CA TYR A 168 21.38 -62.64 11.75
C TYR A 168 20.23 -61.64 11.52
N LYS A 169 20.52 -60.34 11.56
CA LYS A 169 19.54 -59.28 11.29
C LYS A 169 19.02 -59.36 9.85
N ARG A 170 19.88 -59.67 8.87
CA ARG A 170 19.47 -59.83 7.47
C ARG A 170 18.45 -60.95 7.33
N ARG A 171 18.78 -62.18 7.75
CA ARG A 171 17.86 -63.34 7.63
C ARG A 171 16.54 -63.10 8.35
N LYS A 172 16.57 -62.50 9.54
CA LYS A 172 15.36 -62.17 10.30
C LYS A 172 14.48 -61.15 9.57
N ALA A 173 15.06 -60.08 9.03
CA ALA A 173 14.32 -59.08 8.26
C ALA A 173 13.70 -59.69 6.99
N LEU A 174 14.47 -60.54 6.27
CA LEU A 174 14.01 -61.20 5.05
C LEU A 174 12.88 -62.21 5.32
N ALA A 175 12.93 -62.96 6.42
CA ALA A 175 11.88 -63.92 6.79
C ALA A 175 10.54 -63.23 7.05
N MET A 176 10.59 -62.02 7.61
CA MET A 176 9.41 -61.22 7.95
C MET A 176 8.90 -60.35 6.79
N THR A 177 9.56 -60.36 5.63
CA THR A 177 9.20 -59.55 4.46
C THR A 177 8.54 -60.42 3.40
N GLU A 178 7.27 -60.14 3.07
CA GLU A 178 6.57 -60.79 1.97
C GLU A 178 7.19 -60.41 0.62
N ILE A 179 7.15 -61.34 -0.34
CA ILE A 179 7.84 -61.17 -1.63
C ILE A 179 7.34 -59.97 -2.46
N ASP A 180 6.06 -59.59 -2.34
CA ASP A 180 5.47 -58.44 -3.03
C ASP A 180 5.78 -57.09 -2.36
N LYS A 181 6.46 -57.09 -1.20
CA LYS A 181 6.95 -55.88 -0.52
C LYS A 181 8.41 -55.57 -0.88
N VAL A 182 9.10 -56.45 -1.58
CA VAL A 182 10.50 -56.26 -1.98
C VAL A 182 10.59 -55.27 -3.14
N TRP A 183 11.49 -54.28 -3.00
CA TRP A 183 11.76 -53.30 -4.04
C TRP A 183 12.32 -53.99 -5.30
N GLY A 184 11.69 -53.75 -6.45
CA GLY A 184 12.00 -54.41 -7.72
C GLY A 184 11.04 -55.56 -8.09
N ILE A 185 10.20 -56.04 -7.18
CA ILE A 185 9.24 -57.14 -7.43
C ILE A 185 7.81 -56.60 -7.57
N GLY A 186 7.35 -56.41 -8.81
CA GLY A 186 6.00 -55.95 -9.10
C GLY A 186 4.91 -57.05 -9.05
N ARG A 187 3.63 -56.65 -9.09
CA ARG A 187 2.44 -57.54 -8.97
C ARG A 187 2.45 -58.78 -9.87
N ARG A 188 2.97 -58.66 -11.11
CA ARG A 188 3.07 -59.80 -12.04
C ARG A 188 4.17 -60.78 -11.62
N LEU A 189 5.33 -60.24 -11.21
CA LEU A 189 6.47 -61.05 -10.79
C LEU A 189 6.20 -61.73 -9.45
N SER A 190 5.58 -61.05 -8.49
CA SER A 190 5.19 -61.66 -7.21
C SER A 190 4.19 -62.80 -7.41
N LYS A 191 3.20 -62.65 -8.30
CA LYS A 191 2.29 -63.74 -8.67
C LYS A 191 3.05 -64.93 -9.26
N LYS A 192 4.01 -64.68 -10.15
CA LYS A 192 4.87 -65.73 -10.73
C LYS A 192 5.70 -66.42 -9.65
N LEU A 193 6.42 -65.69 -8.80
CA LEU A 193 7.27 -66.26 -7.73
C LEU A 193 6.47 -67.09 -6.72
N ARG A 194 5.26 -66.65 -6.34
CA ARG A 194 4.37 -67.42 -5.46
C ARG A 194 3.93 -68.76 -6.07
N GLN A 195 3.81 -68.85 -7.40
CA GLN A 195 3.55 -70.14 -8.08
C GLN A 195 4.71 -71.13 -7.93
N TYR A 196 5.92 -70.66 -7.65
CA TYR A 196 7.11 -71.47 -7.38
C TYR A 196 7.36 -71.69 -5.87
N GLY A 197 6.36 -71.42 -5.02
CA GLY A 197 6.45 -71.62 -3.56
C GLY A 197 7.24 -70.53 -2.81
N ILE A 198 7.63 -69.45 -3.49
CA ILE A 198 8.42 -68.36 -2.93
C ILE A 198 7.47 -67.31 -2.35
N ASN A 199 7.32 -67.28 -1.03
CA ASN A 199 6.36 -66.39 -0.35
C ASN A 199 7.05 -65.21 0.35
N THR A 200 8.25 -65.42 0.85
CA THR A 200 9.04 -64.42 1.58
C THR A 200 10.29 -63.99 0.80
N ALA A 201 10.85 -62.84 1.17
CA ALA A 201 12.13 -62.38 0.64
C ALA A 201 13.27 -63.35 0.98
N LEU A 202 13.17 -64.07 2.11
CA LEU A 202 14.14 -65.10 2.49
C LEU A 202 14.06 -66.33 1.59
N ASP A 203 12.85 -66.76 1.21
CA ASP A 203 12.67 -67.86 0.25
C ASP A 203 13.33 -67.53 -1.10
N PHE A 204 13.20 -66.26 -1.53
CA PHE A 204 13.82 -65.78 -2.76
C PHE A 204 15.34 -65.71 -2.63
N ALA A 205 15.86 -65.16 -1.52
CA ALA A 205 17.29 -65.04 -1.28
C ALA A 205 18.01 -66.40 -1.14
N ASN A 206 17.35 -67.41 -0.56
CA ASN A 206 17.89 -68.77 -0.44
C ASN A 206 17.81 -69.59 -1.75
N MET A 207 17.11 -69.09 -2.78
CA MET A 207 17.04 -69.77 -4.07
C MET A 207 18.40 -69.73 -4.76
N PRO A 208 18.91 -70.85 -5.33
CA PRO A 208 20.12 -70.84 -6.13
C PRO A 208 20.04 -69.84 -7.30
N ILE A 209 21.10 -69.06 -7.52
CA ILE A 209 21.16 -67.96 -8.51
C ILE A 209 20.81 -68.41 -9.93
N GLU A 210 21.19 -69.63 -10.31
CA GLU A 210 20.87 -70.22 -11.62
C GLU A 210 19.37 -70.33 -11.83
N LYS A 211 18.63 -70.80 -10.81
CA LYS A 211 17.16 -70.89 -10.85
C LYS A 211 16.52 -69.50 -10.83
N ALA A 212 17.08 -68.56 -10.07
CA ALA A 212 16.60 -67.19 -10.03
C ALA A 212 16.66 -66.54 -11.44
N ARG A 213 17.79 -66.67 -12.15
CA ARG A 213 17.99 -66.15 -13.52
C ARG A 213 16.96 -66.61 -14.54
N HIS A 214 16.45 -67.83 -14.43
CA HIS A 214 15.39 -68.33 -15.32
C HIS A 214 14.00 -67.79 -14.97
N LEU A 215 13.78 -67.38 -13.73
CA LEU A 215 12.48 -66.90 -13.25
C LEU A 215 12.28 -65.40 -13.40
N VAL A 216 13.37 -64.62 -13.29
CA VAL A 216 13.34 -63.15 -13.24
C VAL A 216 14.19 -62.54 -14.36
N ASN A 217 14.00 -61.25 -14.65
CA ASN A 217 14.85 -60.51 -15.59
C ASN A 217 16.12 -59.99 -14.89
N ILE A 218 17.00 -59.29 -15.63
CA ILE A 218 18.26 -58.73 -15.09
C ILE A 218 18.02 -57.91 -13.81
N SER A 219 16.96 -57.10 -13.75
CA SER A 219 16.61 -56.32 -12.56
C SER A 219 16.23 -57.20 -11.36
N GLY A 220 15.54 -58.32 -11.60
CA GLY A 220 15.24 -59.30 -10.56
C GLY A 220 16.47 -60.06 -10.08
N GLU A 221 17.46 -60.34 -10.95
CA GLU A 221 18.73 -60.92 -10.53
C GLU A 221 19.50 -59.95 -9.63
N ARG A 222 19.57 -58.67 -10.02
CA ARG A 222 20.19 -57.62 -9.19
C ARG A 222 19.51 -57.51 -7.82
N CYS A 223 18.18 -57.59 -7.78
CA CYS A 223 17.42 -57.63 -6.54
C CYS A 223 17.80 -58.85 -5.67
N TRP A 224 17.91 -60.04 -6.27
CA TRP A 224 18.35 -61.25 -5.55
C TRP A 224 19.74 -61.07 -4.93
N ARG A 225 20.70 -60.52 -5.68
CA ARG A 225 22.07 -60.26 -5.22
C ARG A 225 22.09 -59.25 -4.08
N GLU A 226 21.33 -58.16 -4.23
CA GLU A 226 21.20 -57.13 -3.20
C GLU A 226 20.62 -57.67 -1.89
N LEU A 227 19.62 -58.58 -1.94
CA LEU A 227 19.07 -59.23 -0.75
C LEU A 227 20.08 -60.15 -0.04
N ASN A 228 21.04 -60.70 -0.79
CA ASN A 228 22.14 -61.50 -0.26
C ASN A 228 23.36 -60.66 0.17
N GLY A 229 23.25 -59.33 0.11
CA GLY A 229 24.30 -58.40 0.56
C GLY A 229 25.35 -58.06 -0.51
N GLU A 230 25.16 -58.50 -1.75
CA GLU A 230 26.01 -58.12 -2.89
C GLU A 230 25.48 -56.81 -3.51
N PRO A 231 26.20 -55.68 -3.40
CA PRO A 231 25.77 -54.42 -4.02
C PRO A 231 25.85 -54.53 -5.55
N CYS A 232 24.72 -54.30 -6.23
CA CYS A 232 24.56 -54.45 -7.68
C CYS A 232 23.80 -53.29 -8.35
N ILE A 233 23.39 -52.30 -7.56
CA ILE A 233 22.69 -51.10 -8.02
C ILE A 233 23.59 -49.89 -7.76
N ASP A 234 24.33 -49.48 -8.79
CA ASP A 234 25.25 -48.34 -8.74
C ASP A 234 24.53 -47.02 -8.41
N ALA A 235 25.30 -46.03 -7.97
CA ALA A 235 24.83 -44.64 -7.88
C ALA A 235 24.68 -44.07 -9.30
N GLU A 236 23.54 -43.46 -9.62
CA GLU A 236 23.38 -42.76 -10.90
C GLU A 236 24.25 -41.48 -10.88
N GLU A 237 25.48 -41.56 -11.41
CA GLU A 237 26.29 -40.38 -11.71
C GLU A 237 25.62 -39.56 -12.83
N ALA A 238 25.36 -38.28 -12.54
CA ALA A 238 24.76 -37.26 -13.40
C ALA A 238 23.47 -37.70 -14.10
N GLN A 239 22.31 -37.22 -13.62
CA GLN A 239 21.01 -37.44 -14.26
C GLN A 239 21.13 -37.28 -15.79
N PRO A 240 21.00 -38.37 -16.58
CA PRO A 240 21.01 -38.22 -18.02
C PRO A 240 19.85 -37.31 -18.41
N HIS A 241 20.06 -36.43 -19.41
CA HIS A 241 18.98 -35.61 -19.95
C HIS A 241 17.76 -36.51 -20.22
N ASN A 242 16.57 -36.04 -19.84
CA ASN A 242 15.34 -36.80 -20.03
C ASN A 242 15.28 -37.27 -21.50
N LYS A 243 15.20 -38.58 -21.73
CA LYS A 243 15.08 -39.15 -23.09
C LYS A 243 13.77 -38.73 -23.78
N GLN A 244 12.77 -38.35 -22.97
CA GLN A 244 11.47 -37.85 -23.43
C GLN A 244 10.90 -36.86 -22.40
N ILE A 245 10.26 -35.78 -22.86
CA ILE A 245 9.50 -34.85 -22.02
C ILE A 245 8.04 -34.90 -22.45
N CYS A 246 7.14 -35.24 -21.53
CA CYS A 246 5.71 -35.31 -21.79
C CYS A 246 4.93 -34.38 -20.86
N THR A 247 3.93 -33.71 -21.40
CA THR A 247 2.87 -33.02 -20.67
C THR A 247 1.53 -33.57 -21.16
N SER A 248 0.74 -34.16 -20.26
CA SER A 248 -0.58 -34.71 -20.57
C SER A 248 -1.54 -34.44 -19.42
N ARG A 249 -2.84 -34.32 -19.73
CA ARG A 249 -3.88 -34.18 -18.71
C ARG A 249 -5.10 -35.04 -19.06
N SER A 250 -5.77 -35.51 -18.02
CA SER A 250 -7.12 -36.05 -18.11
C SER A 250 -8.10 -34.95 -17.72
N TYR A 251 -9.01 -34.59 -18.62
CA TYR A 251 -9.98 -33.50 -18.45
C TYR A 251 -11.05 -33.86 -17.42
N LYS A 252 -11.77 -32.87 -16.87
CA LYS A 252 -12.93 -33.09 -15.96
C LYS A 252 -14.23 -33.34 -16.72
N LYS A 253 -14.40 -32.68 -17.87
CA LYS A 253 -15.41 -32.98 -18.91
C LYS A 253 -14.66 -33.46 -20.15
N SER A 254 -15.17 -34.48 -20.84
CA SER A 254 -14.52 -34.95 -22.07
C SER A 254 -14.69 -33.92 -23.20
N ILE A 255 -13.72 -33.86 -24.11
CA ILE A 255 -13.68 -32.91 -25.24
C ILE A 255 -14.06 -33.67 -26.52
N ASP A 256 -15.08 -33.19 -27.21
CA ASP A 256 -15.59 -33.70 -28.49
C ASP A 256 -15.43 -32.70 -29.64
N ASP A 257 -14.86 -31.52 -29.37
CA ASP A 257 -14.57 -30.47 -30.35
C ASP A 257 -13.08 -30.45 -30.75
N LEU A 258 -12.81 -30.26 -32.04
CA LEU A 258 -11.45 -30.27 -32.59
C LEU A 258 -10.65 -29.03 -32.18
N GLU A 259 -11.27 -27.84 -32.15
CA GLU A 259 -10.59 -26.59 -31.83
C GLU A 259 -10.21 -26.53 -30.35
N LEU A 260 -11.10 -26.97 -29.45
CA LEU A 260 -10.79 -27.13 -28.02
C LEU A 260 -9.65 -28.13 -27.78
N LEU A 261 -9.57 -29.18 -28.60
CA LEU A 261 -8.50 -30.17 -28.51
C LEU A 261 -7.16 -29.61 -29.02
N LYS A 262 -7.16 -28.82 -30.11
CA LYS A 262 -5.98 -28.10 -30.61
C LYS A 262 -5.47 -27.07 -29.59
N GLU A 263 -6.37 -26.33 -28.94
CA GLU A 263 -6.03 -25.37 -27.89
C GLU A 263 -5.29 -26.05 -26.74
N ALA A 264 -5.87 -27.12 -26.20
CA ALA A 264 -5.27 -27.85 -25.10
C ALA A 264 -3.89 -28.43 -25.47
N ILE A 265 -3.74 -28.90 -26.71
CA ILE A 265 -2.47 -29.41 -27.24
C ILE A 265 -1.45 -28.29 -27.44
N SER A 266 -1.85 -27.09 -27.85
CA SER A 266 -0.98 -25.91 -27.91
C SER A 266 -0.42 -25.58 -26.53
N ILE A 267 -1.27 -25.54 -25.50
CA ILE A 267 -0.85 -25.28 -24.11
C ILE A 267 0.17 -26.34 -23.63
N TYR A 268 -0.05 -27.61 -23.97
CA TYR A 268 0.91 -28.67 -23.62
C TYR A 268 2.22 -28.55 -24.39
N SER A 269 2.16 -28.13 -25.66
CA SER A 269 3.32 -27.87 -26.51
C SER A 269 4.20 -26.75 -25.96
N GLU A 270 3.59 -25.65 -25.49
CA GLU A 270 4.33 -24.58 -24.79
C GLU A 270 5.01 -25.08 -23.52
N SER A 271 4.31 -25.90 -22.74
CA SER A 271 4.83 -26.47 -21.50
C SER A 271 6.02 -27.39 -21.73
N VAL A 272 5.95 -28.31 -22.71
CA VAL A 272 7.08 -29.20 -23.03
C VAL A 272 8.25 -28.42 -23.63
N SER A 273 7.99 -27.42 -24.47
CA SER A 273 9.03 -26.57 -25.09
C SER A 273 9.79 -25.76 -24.03
N ARG A 274 9.08 -25.15 -23.07
CA ARG A 274 9.70 -24.42 -21.95
C ARG A 274 10.54 -25.34 -21.07
N ARG A 275 10.05 -26.56 -20.78
CA ARG A 275 10.80 -27.57 -20.01
C ARG A 275 12.05 -28.04 -20.75
N LEU A 276 11.96 -28.24 -22.06
CA LEU A 276 13.08 -28.59 -22.92
C LEU A 276 14.15 -27.50 -22.93
N ARG A 277 13.75 -26.22 -23.08
CA ARG A 277 14.67 -25.08 -23.02
C ARG A 277 15.36 -24.93 -21.68
N LYS A 278 14.64 -25.19 -20.57
CA LYS A 278 15.21 -25.18 -19.22
C LYS A 278 16.26 -26.28 -19.00
N GLN A 279 16.16 -27.40 -19.72
CA GLN A 279 17.18 -28.46 -19.73
C GLN A 279 18.36 -28.19 -20.66
N GLY A 280 18.32 -27.11 -21.45
CA GLY A 280 19.39 -26.80 -22.42
C GLY A 280 19.43 -27.77 -23.60
N CYS A 281 18.30 -28.40 -23.95
CA CYS A 281 18.23 -29.41 -25.02
C CYS A 281 17.32 -28.97 -26.18
N CYS A 282 17.34 -29.74 -27.26
CA CYS A 282 16.45 -29.65 -28.42
C CYS A 282 15.85 -31.04 -28.73
N ALA A 283 14.71 -31.11 -29.40
CA ALA A 283 14.02 -32.38 -29.72
C ALA A 283 13.84 -32.55 -31.23
N ARG A 284 13.92 -33.81 -31.73
CA ARG A 284 13.70 -34.15 -33.15
C ARG A 284 12.32 -34.69 -33.46
N SER A 285 11.51 -35.05 -32.47
CA SER A 285 10.19 -35.65 -32.72
C SER A 285 9.14 -35.15 -31.74
N VAL A 286 7.93 -34.90 -32.24
CA VAL A 286 6.74 -34.51 -31.45
C VAL A 286 5.67 -35.59 -31.60
N THR A 287 5.33 -36.26 -30.51
CA THR A 287 4.26 -37.27 -30.43
C THR A 287 3.04 -36.67 -29.74
N VAL A 288 1.86 -36.79 -30.36
CA VAL A 288 0.57 -36.46 -29.74
C VAL A 288 -0.23 -37.73 -29.53
N PHE A 289 -0.96 -37.80 -28.43
CA PHE A 289 -1.91 -38.88 -28.16
C PHE A 289 -3.22 -38.37 -27.56
N ILE A 290 -4.32 -39.05 -27.88
CA ILE A 290 -5.67 -38.76 -27.41
C ILE A 290 -6.39 -40.05 -27.04
N GLN A 291 -7.21 -40.02 -25.99
CA GLN A 291 -7.87 -41.21 -25.43
C GLN A 291 -9.25 -40.89 -24.88
N THR A 292 -10.25 -41.71 -25.19
CA THR A 292 -11.61 -41.68 -24.61
C THR A 292 -11.65 -42.30 -23.21
N ASN A 293 -12.78 -42.19 -22.51
CA ASN A 293 -12.93 -42.75 -21.17
C ASN A 293 -13.18 -44.27 -21.21
N SER A 294 -12.15 -45.08 -20.95
CA SER A 294 -12.23 -46.55 -20.91
C SER A 294 -13.14 -47.11 -19.81
N PHE A 295 -13.56 -46.30 -18.84
CA PHE A 295 -14.48 -46.71 -17.77
C PHE A 295 -15.96 -46.50 -18.12
N ARG A 296 -16.27 -46.06 -19.34
CA ARG A 296 -17.63 -45.92 -19.86
C ARG A 296 -17.82 -46.78 -21.11
N PRO A 297 -17.93 -48.11 -20.96
CA PRO A 297 -18.06 -49.03 -22.10
C PRO A 297 -19.32 -48.76 -22.93
N GLU A 298 -20.30 -48.04 -22.39
CA GLU A 298 -21.52 -47.60 -23.07
C GLU A 298 -21.28 -46.52 -24.15
N LEU A 299 -20.11 -45.90 -24.19
CA LEU A 299 -19.75 -44.87 -25.19
C LEU A 299 -18.70 -45.37 -26.18
N PRO A 300 -18.67 -44.84 -27.43
CA PRO A 300 -17.63 -45.16 -28.41
C PRO A 300 -16.21 -44.92 -27.87
N GLN A 301 -15.34 -45.93 -28.02
CA GLN A 301 -13.97 -45.90 -27.50
C GLN A 301 -12.95 -45.66 -28.61
N HIS A 302 -12.00 -44.76 -28.37
CA HIS A 302 -10.92 -44.45 -29.29
C HIS A 302 -9.64 -44.10 -28.53
N TYR A 303 -8.52 -44.69 -28.96
CA TYR A 303 -7.17 -44.33 -28.56
C TYR A 303 -6.37 -44.12 -29.84
N GLY A 304 -5.75 -42.94 -29.97
CA GLY A 304 -4.91 -42.61 -31.12
C GLY A 304 -3.62 -41.94 -30.66
N SER A 305 -2.50 -42.30 -31.30
CA SER A 305 -1.22 -41.62 -31.13
C SER A 305 -0.51 -41.50 -32.46
N THR A 306 0.11 -40.36 -32.73
CA THR A 306 0.87 -40.10 -33.95
C THR A 306 2.13 -39.31 -33.60
N THR A 307 3.21 -39.52 -34.37
CA THR A 307 4.49 -38.85 -34.17
C THR A 307 4.88 -38.11 -35.43
N ILE A 308 5.23 -36.84 -35.28
CA ILE A 308 5.70 -35.97 -36.36
C ILE A 308 7.21 -35.74 -36.14
N PRO A 309 8.08 -36.17 -37.08
CA PRO A 309 9.49 -35.80 -37.06
C PRO A 309 9.66 -34.32 -37.39
N LEU A 310 10.67 -33.68 -36.80
CA LEU A 310 11.07 -32.31 -37.04
C LEU A 310 12.32 -32.31 -37.93
N ASP A 311 12.36 -31.42 -38.92
CA ASP A 311 13.45 -31.34 -39.89
C ASP A 311 14.82 -31.06 -39.24
N GLU A 312 14.81 -30.33 -38.13
CA GLU A 312 15.97 -30.07 -37.28
C GLU A 312 15.58 -30.19 -35.80
N ALA A 313 16.55 -30.58 -34.97
CA ALA A 313 16.32 -30.59 -33.53
C ALA A 313 16.09 -29.15 -33.04
N THR A 314 14.90 -28.86 -32.52
CA THR A 314 14.51 -27.51 -32.10
C THR A 314 13.96 -27.48 -30.68
N ASP A 315 14.01 -26.29 -30.09
CA ASP A 315 13.33 -25.94 -28.84
C ASP A 315 12.39 -24.74 -29.01
N ASP A 316 12.13 -24.34 -30.26
CA ASP A 316 11.20 -23.27 -30.62
C ASP A 316 9.76 -23.74 -30.38
N THR A 317 9.06 -22.99 -29.52
CA THR A 317 7.67 -23.22 -29.16
C THR A 317 6.76 -23.24 -30.39
N LEU A 318 6.98 -22.35 -31.36
CA LEU A 318 6.10 -22.21 -32.52
C LEU A 318 6.20 -23.42 -33.44
N THR A 319 7.41 -23.90 -33.70
CA THR A 319 7.65 -25.10 -34.52
C THR A 319 7.07 -26.35 -33.88
N ILE A 320 7.27 -26.53 -32.57
CA ILE A 320 6.74 -27.68 -31.82
C ILE A 320 5.21 -27.66 -31.80
N THR A 321 4.61 -26.51 -31.54
CA THR A 321 3.14 -26.34 -31.54
C THR A 321 2.53 -26.61 -32.91
N ALA A 322 3.15 -26.11 -34.00
CA ALA A 322 2.67 -26.38 -35.36
C ALA A 322 2.68 -27.89 -35.68
N ALA A 323 3.75 -28.60 -35.33
CA ALA A 323 3.84 -30.05 -35.49
C ALA A 323 2.79 -30.80 -34.65
N ALA A 324 2.56 -30.37 -33.41
CA ALA A 324 1.55 -30.96 -32.53
C ALA A 324 0.11 -30.73 -33.04
N ILE A 325 -0.22 -29.54 -33.55
CA ILE A 325 -1.54 -29.26 -34.13
C ILE A 325 -1.78 -30.11 -35.38
N LYS A 326 -0.76 -30.25 -36.24
CA LYS A 326 -0.82 -31.14 -37.41
C LYS A 326 -1.11 -32.59 -37.01
N ALA A 327 -0.46 -33.06 -35.94
CA ALA A 327 -0.70 -34.39 -35.37
C ALA A 327 -2.16 -34.58 -34.90
N VAL A 328 -2.73 -33.59 -34.19
CA VAL A 328 -4.13 -33.64 -33.72
C VAL A 328 -5.12 -33.75 -34.87
N GLY A 329 -4.92 -32.98 -35.94
CA GLY A 329 -5.80 -33.01 -37.11
C GLY A 329 -5.94 -34.40 -37.73
N SER A 330 -4.88 -35.22 -37.66
CA SER A 330 -4.91 -36.61 -38.15
C SER A 330 -5.50 -37.63 -37.16
N LEU A 331 -5.54 -37.31 -35.87
CA LEU A 331 -5.97 -38.22 -34.81
C LEU A 331 -7.44 -38.05 -34.42
N PHE A 332 -7.97 -36.84 -34.52
CA PHE A 332 -9.33 -36.54 -34.09
C PHE A 332 -10.37 -37.28 -34.96
N ARG A 333 -11.40 -37.83 -34.29
CA ARG A 333 -12.53 -38.51 -34.93
C ARG A 333 -13.84 -37.89 -34.41
N PRO A 334 -14.71 -37.36 -35.29
CA PRO A 334 -16.02 -36.88 -34.90
C PRO A 334 -16.85 -37.96 -34.19
N GLY A 335 -17.65 -37.57 -33.20
CA GLY A 335 -18.51 -38.49 -32.43
C GLY A 335 -17.83 -39.23 -31.27
N TYR A 336 -16.53 -39.00 -31.02
CA TYR A 336 -15.79 -39.54 -29.88
C TYR A 336 -15.48 -38.44 -28.88
N SER A 337 -15.70 -38.73 -27.58
CA SER A 337 -15.47 -37.76 -26.51
C SER A 337 -14.18 -38.08 -25.74
N TYR A 338 -13.12 -37.30 -26.00
CA TYR A 338 -11.78 -37.53 -25.49
C TYR A 338 -11.63 -37.10 -24.03
N ARG A 339 -11.23 -38.04 -23.18
CA ARG A 339 -11.03 -37.84 -21.74
C ARG A 339 -9.61 -37.39 -21.40
N ARG A 340 -8.64 -37.73 -22.24
CA ARG A 340 -7.21 -37.46 -22.01
C ARG A 340 -6.52 -37.10 -23.32
N ALA A 341 -5.62 -36.13 -23.26
CA ALA A 341 -4.71 -35.80 -24.36
C ALA A 341 -3.32 -35.41 -23.82
N GLY A 342 -2.30 -35.49 -24.67
CA GLY A 342 -0.94 -35.10 -24.29
C GLY A 342 0.00 -34.92 -25.48
N VAL A 343 1.07 -34.17 -25.21
CA VAL A 343 2.19 -33.94 -26.12
C VAL A 343 3.45 -34.48 -25.46
N ALA A 344 4.20 -35.28 -26.19
CA ALA A 344 5.50 -35.78 -25.80
C ALA A 344 6.53 -35.43 -26.86
N ILE A 345 7.70 -35.00 -26.42
CA ILE A 345 8.85 -34.73 -27.29
C ILE A 345 9.95 -35.74 -26.95
N SER A 346 10.55 -36.32 -27.99
CA SER A 346 11.57 -37.38 -27.91
C SER A 346 12.72 -37.10 -28.86
N GLU A 347 13.72 -37.99 -28.83
CA GLU A 347 14.99 -37.82 -29.56
C GLU A 347 15.68 -36.50 -29.14
N ILE A 348 15.81 -36.35 -27.83
CA ILE A 348 16.35 -35.15 -27.19
C ILE A 348 17.88 -35.16 -27.31
N VAL A 349 18.42 -34.08 -27.86
CA VAL A 349 19.87 -33.85 -28.03
C VAL A 349 20.28 -32.58 -27.30
N ASN A 350 21.54 -32.50 -26.87
CA ASN A 350 22.08 -31.28 -26.28
C ASN A 350 22.03 -30.14 -27.33
N ARG A 351 21.66 -28.93 -26.91
CA ARG A 351 21.53 -27.76 -27.79
C ARG A 351 22.82 -27.48 -28.56
N ASP A 352 23.98 -27.72 -27.96
CA ASP A 352 25.30 -27.51 -28.56
C ASP A 352 25.68 -28.59 -29.58
N ALA A 353 24.97 -29.74 -29.59
CA ALA A 353 25.22 -30.88 -30.47
C ALA A 353 24.23 -30.98 -31.65
N VAL A 354 23.46 -29.92 -31.93
CA VAL A 354 22.47 -29.93 -33.02
C VAL A 354 23.14 -29.71 -34.37
N GLN A 355 23.12 -30.75 -35.20
CA GLN A 355 23.53 -30.71 -36.60
C GLN A 355 22.51 -29.97 -37.47
N GLN A 356 22.99 -29.03 -38.29
CA GLN A 356 22.19 -28.27 -39.26
C GLN A 356 21.95 -29.08 -40.53
N ASN A 357 20.83 -28.80 -41.22
CA ASN A 357 20.57 -29.38 -42.53
C ASN A 357 21.15 -28.49 -43.65
N LEU A 358 21.18 -28.99 -44.89
CA LEU A 358 21.76 -28.27 -46.03
C LEU A 358 20.99 -26.96 -46.37
N PHE A 359 19.75 -26.83 -45.93
CA PHE A 359 18.84 -25.72 -46.24
C PHE A 359 18.65 -24.74 -45.06
N SER A 360 19.43 -24.89 -43.98
CA SER A 360 19.36 -24.03 -42.81
C SER A 360 19.81 -22.61 -43.17
N VAL A 361 18.97 -21.60 -42.90
CA VAL A 361 19.33 -20.19 -43.12
C VAL A 361 20.31 -19.72 -42.03
N PRO A 362 21.53 -19.25 -42.37
CA PRO A 362 22.49 -18.75 -41.39
C PRO A 362 21.90 -17.62 -40.53
N GLY A 363 22.10 -17.68 -39.21
CA GLY A 363 21.66 -16.65 -38.25
C GLY A 363 20.18 -16.70 -37.82
N ASN A 364 19.30 -17.43 -38.51
CA ASN A 364 17.89 -17.55 -38.12
C ASN A 364 17.74 -18.24 -36.75
N ARG A 365 18.55 -19.28 -36.48
CA ARG A 365 18.55 -19.99 -35.20
C ARG A 365 18.91 -19.09 -34.02
N GLU A 366 19.92 -18.24 -34.15
CA GLU A 366 20.27 -17.26 -33.11
C GLU A 366 19.16 -16.25 -32.88
N LYS A 367 18.51 -15.77 -33.96
CA LYS A 367 17.37 -14.85 -33.88
C LYS A 367 16.21 -15.48 -33.10
N ARG A 368 15.86 -16.73 -33.42
CA ARG A 368 14.81 -17.51 -32.75
C ARG A 368 15.16 -17.79 -31.28
N GLN A 369 16.42 -18.08 -30.97
CA GLN A 369 16.89 -18.26 -29.59
C GLN A 369 16.78 -16.98 -28.76
N ARG A 370 17.20 -15.83 -29.31
CA ARG A 370 17.06 -14.53 -28.63
C ARG A 370 15.59 -14.21 -28.37
N LEU A 371 14.71 -14.48 -29.34
CA LEU A 371 13.26 -14.33 -29.20
C LEU A 371 12.71 -15.21 -28.07
N MET A 372 12.99 -16.52 -28.09
CA MET A 372 12.50 -17.44 -27.06
C MET A 372 13.02 -17.07 -25.66
N LYS A 373 14.27 -16.62 -25.54
CA LYS A 373 14.84 -16.14 -24.27
C LYS A 373 14.12 -14.89 -23.75
N VAL A 374 13.76 -13.96 -24.63
CA VAL A 374 12.97 -12.77 -24.25
C VAL A 374 11.56 -13.16 -23.81
N ILE A 375 10.88 -14.03 -24.57
CA ILE A 375 9.55 -14.55 -24.23
C ILE A 375 9.58 -15.25 -22.87
N ASP A 376 10.55 -16.14 -22.64
CA ASP A 376 10.70 -16.83 -21.37
C ASP A 376 10.97 -15.83 -20.22
N ASN A 377 11.85 -14.85 -20.41
CA ASN A 377 12.13 -13.82 -19.40
C ASN A 377 10.87 -13.03 -19.02
N ILE A 378 10.09 -12.57 -20.01
CA ILE A 378 8.83 -11.86 -19.79
C ILE A 378 7.85 -12.75 -19.00
N ASN A 379 7.76 -14.02 -19.37
CA ASN A 379 6.91 -15.00 -18.70
C ASN A 379 7.41 -15.41 -17.30
N THR A 380 8.69 -15.16 -16.95
CA THR A 380 9.24 -15.47 -15.62
C THR A 380 9.16 -14.32 -14.61
N GLN A 381 9.06 -13.06 -15.03
CA GLN A 381 9.19 -11.91 -14.13
C GLN A 381 7.99 -11.70 -13.19
N ASN A 382 6.77 -12.12 -13.57
CA ASN A 382 5.55 -11.95 -12.75
C ASN A 382 4.71 -13.24 -12.80
N SER A 383 4.32 -13.80 -11.65
CA SER A 383 3.73 -15.14 -11.54
C SER A 383 2.20 -15.19 -11.55
N SER A 384 1.63 -15.91 -12.53
CA SER A 384 0.66 -17.03 -12.38
C SER A 384 0.14 -17.52 -13.74
N ASN A 385 0.06 -16.64 -14.74
CA ASN A 385 -0.24 -16.94 -16.15
C ASN A 385 0.91 -16.45 -17.04
N GLY A 386 1.20 -17.15 -18.14
CA GLY A 386 2.10 -16.60 -19.16
C GLY A 386 1.50 -15.30 -19.71
N LYS A 387 2.32 -14.28 -19.97
CA LYS A 387 1.86 -13.02 -20.58
C LYS A 387 1.90 -13.09 -22.11
N ILE A 388 2.81 -13.90 -22.65
CA ILE A 388 2.96 -14.12 -24.10
C ILE A 388 2.75 -15.60 -24.39
N HIS A 389 1.80 -15.87 -25.27
CA HIS A 389 1.34 -17.19 -25.69
C HIS A 389 1.29 -17.31 -27.21
N SER A 390 1.31 -18.55 -27.72
CA SER A 390 0.99 -18.84 -29.12
C SER A 390 -0.46 -18.48 -29.40
N ALA A 391 -0.77 -17.83 -30.52
CA ALA A 391 -2.14 -17.49 -30.90
C ALA A 391 -3.07 -18.73 -30.90
N SER A 392 -2.54 -19.90 -31.24
CA SER A 392 -3.27 -21.18 -31.23
C SER A 392 -3.65 -21.72 -29.85
N SER A 393 -3.27 -21.01 -28.76
CA SER A 393 -3.56 -21.39 -27.38
C SER A 393 -4.62 -20.52 -26.71
N ILE A 394 -5.25 -19.59 -27.44
CA ILE A 394 -6.28 -18.67 -26.93
C ILE A 394 -7.44 -18.58 -27.94
N ALA A 395 -8.68 -18.87 -27.53
CA ALA A 395 -9.90 -18.60 -28.31
C ALA A 395 -10.71 -17.46 -27.65
N PRO A 396 -11.47 -16.67 -28.45
CA PRO A 396 -12.34 -15.62 -27.95
C PRO A 396 -13.57 -16.26 -27.30
N ASN A 397 -13.65 -16.13 -25.98
CA ASN A 397 -14.70 -16.63 -25.08
C ASN A 397 -14.70 -18.15 -24.80
N ALA A 398 -14.62 -18.45 -23.50
CA ALA A 398 -14.83 -19.73 -22.82
C ALA A 398 -13.68 -20.75 -22.84
N ILE A 399 -12.85 -20.73 -21.79
CA ILE A 399 -12.75 -21.77 -20.76
C ILE A 399 -12.32 -21.06 -19.47
N GLU A 400 -13.23 -20.97 -18.50
CA GLU A 400 -12.84 -20.73 -17.11
C GLU A 400 -11.87 -21.83 -16.69
N SER A 401 -10.61 -21.47 -16.48
CA SER A 401 -9.66 -22.33 -15.78
C SER A 401 -10.17 -22.54 -14.34
N PRO A 402 -10.36 -23.79 -13.88
CA PRO A 402 -10.87 -24.04 -12.54
C PRO A 402 -9.82 -23.62 -11.50
N GLY A 403 -10.18 -22.60 -10.73
CA GLY A 403 -9.73 -22.36 -9.35
C GLY A 403 -8.24 -22.49 -9.08
N GLN A 404 -7.46 -21.45 -9.42
CA GLN A 404 -6.37 -21.06 -8.53
C GLN A 404 -6.94 -20.14 -7.47
N THR A 405 -7.54 -20.70 -6.42
CA THR A 405 -7.59 -20.00 -5.15
C THR A 405 -6.13 -19.86 -4.71
N GLN A 406 -5.58 -18.66 -4.83
CA GLN A 406 -4.30 -18.32 -4.23
C GLN A 406 -4.50 -18.46 -2.72
N ALA A 407 -4.16 -19.63 -2.18
CA ALA A 407 -3.96 -19.80 -0.75
C ALA A 407 -2.80 -18.89 -0.36
N GLY A 408 -3.13 -17.71 0.14
CA GLY A 408 -2.20 -16.75 0.70
C GLY A 408 -1.31 -17.45 1.71
N GLN A 409 -0.01 -17.28 1.51
CA GLN A 409 1.01 -17.66 2.47
C GLN A 409 0.72 -16.95 3.79
N SER A 410 0.27 -17.68 4.81
CA SER A 410 0.31 -17.16 6.18
C SER A 410 1.73 -17.37 6.70
N GLU A 411 2.55 -16.32 6.68
CA GLU A 411 3.74 -16.27 7.52
C GLU A 411 3.30 -16.31 8.99
N ARG A 412 3.61 -17.42 9.68
CA ARG A 412 3.57 -17.50 11.14
C ARG A 412 4.93 -17.06 11.69
N GLY A 413 5.07 -15.76 11.86
CA GLY A 413 5.94 -15.13 12.86
C GLY A 413 5.09 -14.20 13.73
N ALA A 414 5.11 -14.41 15.05
CA ALA A 414 4.50 -13.58 16.11
C ALA A 414 2.95 -13.50 16.16
N ALA A 415 2.31 -14.52 16.76
CA ALA A 415 0.87 -14.58 17.01
C ALA A 415 0.35 -13.78 18.24
N ASN A 416 0.98 -12.66 18.59
CA ASN A 416 0.48 -11.76 19.65
C ASN A 416 0.06 -10.36 19.14
N GLY A 417 0.13 -10.09 17.81
CA GLY A 417 -0.10 -8.74 17.25
C GLY A 417 -1.41 -8.52 16.49
N LYS A 418 -2.19 -9.54 16.09
CA LYS A 418 -3.27 -9.36 15.08
C LYS A 418 -4.46 -8.48 15.51
N LEU A 419 -4.86 -8.55 16.78
CA LEU A 419 -5.86 -7.63 17.34
C LEU A 419 -5.30 -6.21 17.39
N LEU A 420 -4.02 -6.08 17.77
CA LEU A 420 -3.31 -4.81 17.80
C LEU A 420 -3.18 -4.23 16.39
N HIS A 421 -3.01 -5.03 15.34
CA HIS A 421 -2.92 -4.57 13.95
C HIS A 421 -4.26 -4.12 13.37
N ILE A 422 -5.36 -4.82 13.64
CA ILE A 422 -6.71 -4.37 13.23
C ILE A 422 -7.08 -3.10 14.00
N LEU A 423 -6.83 -3.08 15.32
CA LEU A 423 -6.96 -1.89 16.14
C LEU A 423 -6.02 -0.79 15.67
N TYR A 424 -4.80 -1.08 15.25
CA TYR A 424 -3.83 -0.12 14.72
C TYR A 424 -4.30 0.45 13.40
N SER A 425 -4.85 -0.33 12.47
CA SER A 425 -5.41 0.16 11.21
C SER A 425 -6.66 1.01 11.42
N ILE A 426 -7.51 0.68 12.40
CA ILE A 426 -8.67 1.49 12.82
C ILE A 426 -8.22 2.77 13.55
N VAL A 427 -7.27 2.64 14.49
CA VAL A 427 -6.56 3.74 15.15
C VAL A 427 -5.93 4.62 14.11
N PHE A 428 -5.36 4.09 13.05
CA PHE A 428 -4.66 4.83 12.00
C PHE A 428 -5.60 5.48 10.98
N LEU A 429 -6.75 4.88 10.68
CA LEU A 429 -7.85 5.51 9.92
C LEU A 429 -8.24 6.86 10.55
N LEU A 430 -8.04 6.97 11.87
CA LEU A 430 -8.33 8.15 12.68
C LEU A 430 -7.05 8.91 13.11
N CYS A 431 -5.92 8.22 13.26
CA CYS A 431 -4.59 8.72 13.64
C CYS A 431 -3.67 8.84 12.41
N MET A 432 -4.18 9.28 11.25
CA MET A 432 -3.36 9.88 10.18
C MET A 432 -2.60 11.15 10.63
N SER A 433 -2.35 11.29 11.94
CA SER A 433 -1.59 12.29 12.66
C SER A 433 -0.42 11.73 13.51
N SER A 434 -0.10 10.42 13.58
CA SER A 434 1.17 9.99 14.25
C SER A 434 1.67 8.53 14.07
N MET A 435 2.88 8.40 13.49
CA MET A 435 3.99 7.42 13.76
C MET A 435 4.09 6.01 13.08
N SER A 436 5.34 5.51 13.01
CA SER A 436 6.03 4.50 12.15
C SER A 436 6.28 3.12 12.84
N GLY A 437 6.82 2.01 12.27
CA GLY A 437 7.30 1.53 10.95
C GLY A 437 8.08 0.17 11.07
N THR A 438 8.39 -0.53 9.95
CA THR A 438 9.51 -1.48 9.58
C THR A 438 9.10 -2.70 8.71
N PRO A 439 9.99 -3.26 7.84
CA PRO A 439 9.63 -3.79 6.50
C PRO A 439 9.85 -5.31 6.30
N LEU A 440 9.31 -5.92 5.22
CA LEU A 440 9.92 -7.03 4.44
C LEU A 440 9.09 -7.53 3.22
N ALA A 441 9.70 -7.52 2.02
CA ALA A 441 9.48 -8.30 0.76
C ALA A 441 8.19 -8.13 -0.09
N ILE A 442 8.37 -7.93 -1.41
CA ILE A 442 7.41 -7.44 -2.41
C ILE A 442 6.85 -8.58 -3.28
N GLU A 443 5.53 -8.62 -3.50
CA GLU A 443 4.87 -9.36 -4.61
C GLU A 443 3.92 -8.40 -5.37
N GLU A 444 4.01 -8.39 -6.70
CA GLU A 444 3.21 -7.56 -7.63
C GLU A 444 1.88 -8.25 -7.99
N ILE A 445 0.80 -7.46 -8.08
CA ILE A 445 -0.57 -7.91 -8.42
C ILE A 445 -0.84 -7.61 -9.91
N PRO A 446 -1.55 -8.47 -10.66
CA PRO A 446 -1.78 -8.32 -12.10
C PRO A 446 -2.93 -7.37 -12.43
N ASP A 447 -2.80 -6.75 -13.61
CA ASP A 447 -3.74 -5.87 -14.29
C ASP A 447 -4.98 -6.64 -14.81
N THR A 448 -6.19 -6.13 -14.57
CA THR A 448 -7.48 -6.81 -14.85
C THR A 448 -8.12 -6.47 -16.19
N LEU A 449 -7.44 -5.71 -17.07
CA LEU A 449 -7.93 -5.38 -18.41
C LEU A 449 -6.96 -5.86 -19.49
N ALA A 450 -6.72 -7.18 -19.54
CA ALA A 450 -6.05 -7.82 -20.65
C ALA A 450 -7.09 -8.22 -21.71
N GLU A 451 -7.43 -7.29 -22.62
CA GLU A 451 -7.79 -7.72 -23.97
C GLU A 451 -6.58 -8.44 -24.56
N VAL A 452 -6.82 -9.63 -25.12
CA VAL A 452 -5.80 -10.41 -25.83
C VAL A 452 -5.42 -9.63 -27.08
N VAL A 453 -4.30 -8.91 -27.02
CA VAL A 453 -3.74 -8.23 -28.19
C VAL A 453 -3.00 -9.27 -29.04
N ASN A 454 -3.48 -9.51 -30.26
CA ASN A 454 -2.72 -10.26 -31.26
C ASN A 454 -1.49 -9.45 -31.66
N LEU A 455 -0.31 -10.01 -31.42
CA LEU A 455 0.96 -9.40 -31.82
C LEU A 455 1.36 -9.94 -33.19
N ASP A 456 1.29 -9.12 -34.23
CA ASP A 456 1.70 -9.51 -35.59
C ASP A 456 3.22 -9.73 -35.69
N GLU A 457 4.03 -8.93 -34.98
CA GLU A 457 5.49 -9.06 -34.96
C GLU A 457 6.10 -8.70 -33.60
N VAL A 458 7.09 -9.48 -33.14
CA VAL A 458 7.91 -9.17 -31.97
C VAL A 458 9.31 -8.75 -32.42
N VAL A 459 9.58 -7.45 -32.45
CA VAL A 459 10.88 -6.89 -32.84
C VAL A 459 11.79 -6.70 -31.61
N VAL A 460 12.80 -7.55 -31.47
CA VAL A 460 13.81 -7.43 -30.40
C VAL A 460 14.93 -6.49 -30.85
N LYS A 461 14.94 -5.25 -30.34
CA LYS A 461 16.03 -4.27 -30.58
C LYS A 461 17.02 -4.23 -29.41
N PRO A 462 18.33 -4.02 -29.66
CA PRO A 462 19.31 -3.84 -28.60
C PRO A 462 19.12 -2.50 -27.85
N ARG A 463 19.20 -2.57 -26.51
CA ARG A 463 19.36 -1.53 -25.46
C ARG A 463 19.14 -0.02 -25.84
N LYS A 464 18.20 0.63 -25.12
CA LYS A 464 17.90 2.08 -25.03
C LYS A 464 17.89 2.81 -26.39
N GLU A 465 16.79 2.68 -27.13
CA GLU A 465 16.47 3.59 -28.23
C GLU A 465 16.32 5.02 -27.66
N HIS A 466 17.01 5.98 -28.28
CA HIS A 466 16.91 7.38 -27.89
C HIS A 466 15.54 7.91 -28.33
N TYR A 467 14.62 8.07 -27.37
CA TYR A 467 13.32 8.68 -27.64
C TYR A 467 13.53 10.13 -28.13
N SER A 468 13.24 10.38 -29.40
CA SER A 468 13.21 11.73 -29.96
C SER A 468 11.80 12.30 -29.87
N LYS A 469 11.69 13.52 -29.35
CA LYS A 469 10.46 14.33 -29.45
C LYS A 469 10.31 15.01 -30.81
N LYS A 470 11.41 15.21 -31.54
CA LYS A 470 11.39 15.86 -32.86
C LYS A 470 10.90 14.87 -33.90
N ASN A 471 9.95 15.29 -34.74
CA ASN A 471 9.31 14.50 -35.80
C ASN A 471 8.64 13.22 -35.26
N ASN A 472 7.99 13.32 -34.09
CA ASN A 472 7.28 12.20 -33.50
C ASN A 472 5.76 12.37 -33.70
N PRO A 473 5.11 11.53 -34.53
CA PRO A 473 3.70 11.69 -34.86
C PRO A 473 2.77 11.59 -33.64
N ALA A 474 3.17 10.84 -32.59
CA ALA A 474 2.39 10.76 -31.36
C ALA A 474 2.45 12.07 -30.55
N VAL A 475 3.58 12.77 -30.58
CA VAL A 475 3.74 14.09 -29.93
C VAL A 475 2.93 15.14 -30.69
N ASP A 476 2.94 15.09 -32.02
CA ASP A 476 2.14 15.98 -32.86
C ASP A 476 0.63 15.72 -32.68
N PHE A 477 0.22 14.46 -32.50
CA PHE A 477 -1.16 14.08 -32.20
C PHE A 477 -1.65 14.66 -30.86
N VAL A 478 -0.86 14.50 -29.78
CA VAL A 478 -1.17 15.11 -28.48
C VAL A 478 -1.25 16.63 -28.55
N THR A 479 -0.34 17.24 -29.30
CA THR A 479 -0.29 18.70 -29.46
C THR A 479 -1.59 19.21 -30.10
N ARG A 480 -2.09 18.52 -31.14
CA ARG A 480 -3.39 18.83 -31.77
C ARG A 480 -4.58 18.65 -30.84
N ILE A 481 -4.65 17.55 -30.08
CA ILE A 481 -5.71 17.33 -29.07
C ILE A 481 -5.76 18.52 -28.09
N ARG A 482 -4.59 18.96 -27.62
CA ARG A 482 -4.47 20.08 -26.69
C ARG A 482 -4.87 21.42 -27.30
N GLU A 483 -4.45 21.70 -28.54
CA GLU A 483 -4.82 22.94 -29.26
C GLU A 483 -6.33 23.01 -29.52
N ASN A 484 -6.96 21.87 -29.78
CA ASN A 484 -8.40 21.75 -30.00
C ASN A 484 -9.22 21.63 -28.70
N ALA A 485 -8.58 21.56 -27.53
CA ALA A 485 -9.26 21.39 -26.24
C ALA A 485 -10.29 22.49 -25.94
N GLY A 486 -10.18 23.68 -26.54
CA GLY A 486 -11.17 24.74 -26.40
C GLY A 486 -12.45 24.52 -27.23
N LEU A 487 -12.37 23.87 -28.39
CA LEU A 487 -13.49 23.80 -29.34
C LEU A 487 -14.70 23.03 -28.80
N GLY A 488 -14.44 21.97 -28.03
CA GLY A 488 -15.49 21.15 -27.41
C GLY A 488 -15.73 21.43 -25.93
N ASP A 489 -15.20 22.53 -25.35
CA ASP A 489 -15.31 22.79 -23.91
C ASP A 489 -16.72 23.29 -23.50
N PRO A 490 -17.50 22.52 -22.70
CA PRO A 490 -18.86 22.91 -22.32
C PRO A 490 -18.90 24.21 -21.50
N TYR A 491 -17.82 24.56 -20.79
CA TYR A 491 -17.72 25.79 -20.01
C TYR A 491 -17.58 27.07 -20.86
N GLN A 492 -17.47 26.96 -22.19
CA GLN A 492 -17.50 28.12 -23.09
C GLN A 492 -18.90 28.62 -23.42
N LYS A 493 -19.94 27.79 -23.20
CA LYS A 493 -21.35 28.14 -23.33
C LYS A 493 -21.74 29.14 -22.22
N ASP A 494 -22.83 29.88 -22.42
CA ASP A 494 -23.25 30.92 -21.46
C ASP A 494 -23.62 30.33 -20.10
N ASN A 495 -24.29 29.18 -20.12
CA ASN A 495 -24.59 28.37 -18.95
C ASN A 495 -24.22 26.90 -19.22
N TYR A 496 -23.81 26.19 -18.18
CA TYR A 496 -23.59 24.74 -18.22
C TYR A 496 -23.93 24.13 -16.86
N ASN A 497 -25.04 23.40 -16.82
CA ASN A 497 -25.57 22.81 -15.60
C ASN A 497 -25.64 21.29 -15.75
N TYR A 498 -25.41 20.57 -14.66
CA TYR A 498 -25.49 19.11 -14.62
C TYR A 498 -25.72 18.62 -13.20
N GLU A 499 -26.32 17.44 -13.06
CA GLU A 499 -26.38 16.73 -11.80
C GLU A 499 -25.12 15.88 -11.65
N ARG A 500 -24.50 15.93 -10.46
CA ARG A 500 -23.36 15.14 -10.08
C ARG A 500 -23.72 14.21 -8.93
N TYR A 501 -23.55 12.91 -9.12
CA TYR A 501 -23.59 11.91 -8.05
C TYR A 501 -22.17 11.46 -7.72
N GLU A 502 -21.82 11.48 -6.44
CA GLU A 502 -20.51 11.06 -5.93
C GLU A 502 -20.70 10.01 -4.85
N ARG A 503 -20.03 8.86 -4.99
CA ARG A 503 -19.91 7.82 -3.98
C ARG A 503 -18.45 7.62 -3.63
N ILE A 504 -18.11 7.75 -2.35
CA ILE A 504 -16.78 7.46 -1.82
C ILE A 504 -16.90 6.27 -0.88
N THR A 505 -16.28 5.14 -1.24
CA THR A 505 -16.16 3.95 -0.39
C THR A 505 -14.76 3.91 0.18
N ILE A 506 -14.63 3.73 1.50
CA ILE A 506 -13.37 3.46 2.20
C ILE A 506 -13.47 2.07 2.82
N ALA A 507 -12.49 1.22 2.54
CA ALA A 507 -12.44 -0.17 2.97
C ALA A 507 -11.04 -0.54 3.50
N LEU A 508 -10.96 -1.58 4.35
CA LEU A 508 -9.70 -2.26 4.62
C LEU A 508 -9.38 -3.18 3.44
N ASN A 509 -8.13 -3.20 2.97
CA ASN A 509 -7.69 -3.98 1.82
C ASN A 509 -6.78 -5.13 2.24
N ASP A 510 -6.85 -6.28 1.55
CA ASP A 510 -6.05 -7.49 1.79
C ASP A 510 -6.47 -8.25 3.05
N ILE A 511 -7.78 -8.44 3.24
CA ILE A 511 -8.31 -9.14 4.41
C ILE A 511 -8.10 -10.63 4.23
N ALA A 512 -7.38 -11.25 5.16
CA ALA A 512 -7.22 -12.70 5.15
C ALA A 512 -8.60 -13.38 5.11
N ASP A 513 -8.73 -14.43 4.30
CA ASP A 513 -9.97 -15.20 4.03
C ASP A 513 -10.73 -15.71 5.27
N SER A 514 -10.20 -15.50 6.48
CA SER A 514 -10.89 -15.84 7.72
C SER A 514 -10.46 -14.97 8.92
N ILE A 515 -11.19 -13.88 9.14
CA ILE A 515 -11.12 -13.12 10.40
C ILE A 515 -11.70 -14.00 11.51
N GLY A 516 -10.94 -14.22 12.60
CA GLY A 516 -11.46 -14.84 13.84
C GLY A 516 -11.29 -16.35 14.02
N VAL A 517 -10.54 -17.05 13.17
CA VAL A 517 -10.36 -18.53 13.25
C VAL A 517 -9.28 -18.98 14.25
N ASN A 518 -8.36 -18.10 14.65
CA ASN A 518 -7.33 -18.39 15.65
C ASN A 518 -7.81 -17.92 17.04
N GLY A 519 -7.81 -18.83 18.03
CA GLY A 519 -8.42 -18.62 19.36
C GLY A 519 -7.95 -17.36 20.11
N GLY A 520 -8.88 -16.70 20.81
CA GLY A 520 -8.66 -15.51 21.64
C GLY A 520 -9.74 -14.43 21.46
N LEU A 521 -9.40 -13.17 21.78
CA LEU A 521 -10.23 -11.96 21.60
C LEU A 521 -10.72 -11.75 20.15
N LEU A 522 -10.06 -12.38 19.17
CA LEU A 522 -10.38 -12.30 17.73
C LEU A 522 -11.61 -13.11 17.31
N LYS A 523 -12.05 -14.12 18.09
CA LYS A 523 -13.30 -14.85 17.81
C LYS A 523 -14.52 -13.93 17.82
N LYS A 524 -14.46 -12.83 18.59
CA LYS A 524 -15.52 -11.83 18.69
C LYS A 524 -15.71 -11.00 17.41
N PHE A 525 -14.79 -11.09 16.44
CA PHE A 525 -14.84 -10.38 15.16
C PHE A 525 -15.12 -11.31 13.98
N GLN A 526 -15.59 -12.55 14.22
CA GLN A 526 -15.88 -13.52 13.16
C GLN A 526 -17.00 -13.05 12.21
N PHE A 527 -17.93 -12.23 12.71
CA PHE A 527 -19.01 -11.64 11.91
C PHE A 527 -18.49 -10.77 10.75
N LEU A 528 -17.26 -10.23 10.84
CA LEU A 528 -16.67 -9.41 9.78
C LEU A 528 -16.54 -10.14 8.45
N ASN A 529 -16.46 -11.48 8.46
CA ASN A 529 -16.38 -12.27 7.23
C ASN A 529 -17.65 -12.18 6.37
N GLU A 530 -18.80 -11.85 6.96
CA GLU A 530 -20.08 -11.70 6.23
C GLU A 530 -20.16 -10.37 5.45
N TYR A 531 -19.26 -9.43 5.77
CA TYR A 531 -19.20 -8.09 5.18
C TYR A 531 -17.98 -7.91 4.25
N VAL A 532 -17.19 -8.95 4.01
CA VAL A 532 -16.05 -8.90 3.08
C VAL A 532 -16.58 -8.88 1.64
N ASP A 533 -16.10 -7.91 0.88
CA ASP A 533 -16.32 -7.72 -0.54
C ASP A 533 -15.04 -7.94 -1.34
N THR A 534 -15.06 -7.71 -2.66
CA THR A 534 -13.90 -7.83 -3.53
C THR A 534 -13.59 -6.49 -4.24
N SER A 535 -12.31 -6.08 -4.25
CA SER A 535 -11.86 -4.91 -5.00
C SER A 535 -12.03 -5.13 -6.51
N GLU A 536 -12.72 -4.23 -7.19
CA GLU A 536 -12.91 -4.26 -8.65
C GLU A 536 -11.60 -4.18 -9.43
N VAL A 537 -10.57 -3.54 -8.86
CA VAL A 537 -9.29 -3.32 -9.53
C VAL A 537 -8.33 -4.49 -9.29
N THR A 538 -8.13 -4.88 -8.02
CA THR A 538 -7.12 -5.90 -7.66
C THR A 538 -7.68 -7.30 -7.44
N GLY A 539 -9.00 -7.46 -7.40
CA GLY A 539 -9.65 -8.75 -7.11
C GLY A 539 -9.43 -9.23 -5.67
N LYS A 540 -8.89 -8.38 -4.79
CA LYS A 540 -8.58 -8.72 -3.40
C LYS A 540 -9.78 -8.55 -2.47
N PRO A 541 -9.88 -9.34 -1.39
CA PRO A 541 -10.91 -9.16 -0.37
C PRO A 541 -10.75 -7.82 0.35
N ILE A 542 -11.82 -7.02 0.37
CA ILE A 542 -11.91 -5.73 1.05
C ILE A 542 -13.04 -5.74 2.08
N LEU A 543 -12.94 -4.99 3.17
CA LEU A 543 -14.06 -4.79 4.11
C LEU A 543 -14.44 -3.32 4.08
N PRO A 544 -15.57 -2.96 3.45
CA PRO A 544 -16.10 -1.60 3.48
C PRO A 544 -16.30 -1.14 4.93
N LEU A 545 -15.64 -0.05 5.30
CA LEU A 545 -15.73 0.57 6.62
C LEU A 545 -16.57 1.84 6.62
N SER A 546 -16.59 2.55 5.48
CA SER A 546 -17.37 3.77 5.32
C SER A 546 -17.80 3.97 3.88
N ILE A 547 -19.03 4.47 3.72
CA ILE A 547 -19.57 4.97 2.46
C ILE A 547 -20.14 6.36 2.68
N LYS A 548 -19.79 7.25 1.76
CA LYS A 548 -20.37 8.57 1.63
C LYS A 548 -20.97 8.71 0.24
N GLU A 549 -22.24 9.12 0.18
CA GLU A 549 -22.92 9.46 -1.05
C GLU A 549 -23.35 10.93 -1.02
N LYS A 550 -23.13 11.64 -2.12
CA LYS A 550 -23.53 13.03 -2.29
C LYS A 550 -24.15 13.21 -3.67
N VAL A 551 -25.31 13.87 -3.71
CA VAL A 551 -25.95 14.32 -4.95
C VAL A 551 -25.94 15.84 -4.93
N SER A 552 -25.50 16.46 -6.03
CA SER A 552 -25.44 17.91 -6.15
C SER A 552 -25.75 18.37 -7.55
N ASP A 553 -26.52 19.44 -7.67
CA ASP A 553 -26.72 20.15 -8.92
C ASP A 553 -25.65 21.23 -9.04
N ILE A 554 -24.90 21.20 -10.15
CA ILE A 554 -23.85 22.17 -10.44
C ILE A 554 -24.40 23.17 -11.44
N TYR A 555 -24.29 24.45 -11.10
CA TYR A 555 -24.70 25.57 -11.95
C TYR A 555 -23.48 26.40 -12.31
N ASN A 556 -23.20 26.50 -13.61
CA ASN A 556 -22.12 27.33 -14.11
C ASN A 556 -22.68 28.42 -15.01
N ARG A 557 -22.21 29.65 -14.79
CA ARG A 557 -22.48 30.81 -15.64
C ARG A 557 -21.18 31.46 -16.07
N LYS A 558 -21.09 31.88 -17.33
CA LYS A 558 -19.90 32.53 -17.89
C LYS A 558 -19.78 34.01 -17.56
N ASN A 559 -20.90 34.74 -17.48
CA ASN A 559 -20.90 36.20 -17.24
C ASN A 559 -21.92 36.63 -16.16
N PRO A 560 -21.48 37.17 -15.01
CA PRO A 560 -20.12 37.06 -14.48
C PRO A 560 -19.78 35.60 -14.18
N ARG A 561 -18.50 35.22 -14.37
CA ARG A 561 -18.05 33.84 -14.24
C ARG A 561 -18.26 33.34 -12.82
N SER A 562 -19.14 32.36 -12.65
CA SER A 562 -19.52 31.84 -11.34
C SER A 562 -19.97 30.39 -11.43
N THR A 563 -19.53 29.60 -10.47
CA THR A 563 -19.96 28.20 -10.26
C THR A 563 -20.62 28.10 -8.89
N ARG A 564 -21.80 27.48 -8.83
CA ARG A 564 -22.54 27.19 -7.60
C ARG A 564 -22.87 25.70 -7.53
N GLU A 565 -22.62 25.09 -6.37
CA GLU A 565 -23.02 23.71 -6.07
C GLU A 565 -24.21 23.73 -5.12
N TYR A 566 -25.29 23.06 -5.47
CA TYR A 566 -26.46 22.89 -4.61
C TYR A 566 -26.63 21.42 -4.25
N ILE A 567 -26.31 21.07 -3.00
CA ILE A 567 -26.38 19.71 -2.47
C ILE A 567 -27.84 19.37 -2.18
N THR A 568 -28.40 18.45 -2.95
CA THR A 568 -29.79 17.97 -2.77
C THR A 568 -29.89 16.71 -1.92
N GLY A 569 -28.80 15.95 -1.79
CA GLY A 569 -28.76 14.74 -0.96
C GLY A 569 -27.36 14.47 -0.43
N LEU A 570 -27.25 14.12 0.84
CA LEU A 570 -26.01 13.69 1.48
C LEU A 570 -26.28 12.55 2.46
N ARG A 571 -25.64 11.40 2.23
CA ARG A 571 -25.75 10.21 3.09
C ARG A 571 -24.36 9.75 3.48
N ARG A 572 -24.18 9.41 4.76
CA ARG A 572 -22.92 8.95 5.34
C ARG A 572 -23.20 7.73 6.22
N LYS A 573 -22.47 6.65 6.06
CA LYS A 573 -22.58 5.43 6.87
C LYS A 573 -21.17 4.85 7.08
N GLY A 574 -20.69 4.69 8.32
CA GLY A 574 -19.37 4.09 8.55
C GLY A 574 -18.67 4.47 9.85
N LEU A 575 -17.38 4.10 9.92
CA LEU A 575 -16.47 4.41 11.03
C LEU A 575 -16.12 5.91 11.17
N ASP A 576 -16.52 6.76 10.22
CA ASP A 576 -16.23 8.19 10.21
C ASP A 576 -17.03 8.98 11.27
N ASP A 577 -17.98 8.32 11.94
CA ASP A 577 -18.74 8.83 13.09
C ASP A 577 -17.88 9.23 14.30
N ILE A 578 -16.64 8.76 14.37
CA ILE A 578 -15.76 8.84 15.55
C ILE A 578 -15.09 10.23 15.67
N ALA A 579 -15.01 10.99 14.57
CA ALA A 579 -14.41 12.32 14.53
C ALA A 579 -15.37 13.36 13.93
N ASN A 580 -14.93 14.62 13.83
CA ASN A 580 -15.72 15.71 13.26
C ASN A 580 -16.02 15.41 11.76
N GLN A 581 -17.16 14.77 11.48
CA GLN A 581 -17.51 14.27 10.14
C GLN A 581 -17.42 15.33 9.03
N ASP A 582 -17.74 16.59 9.33
CA ASP A 582 -17.68 17.67 8.34
C ASP A 582 -16.22 18.06 8.01
N ALA A 583 -15.34 17.90 8.98
CA ALA A 583 -13.90 18.07 8.82
C ALA A 583 -13.31 16.94 7.95
N ILE A 584 -13.69 15.68 8.21
CA ILE A 584 -13.32 14.54 7.36
C ILE A 584 -13.84 14.75 5.95
N GLN A 585 -15.11 15.16 5.79
CA GLN A 585 -15.67 15.44 4.48
C GLN A 585 -14.84 16.50 3.73
N THR A 586 -14.47 17.60 4.38
CA THR A 586 -13.69 18.66 3.74
C THR A 586 -12.34 18.14 3.24
N VAL A 587 -11.71 17.25 4.02
CA VAL A 587 -10.46 16.58 3.62
C VAL A 587 -10.68 15.63 2.44
N LEU A 588 -11.72 14.78 2.48
CA LEU A 588 -12.05 13.85 1.40
C LEU A 588 -12.41 14.60 0.11
N ASP A 589 -13.21 15.66 0.19
CA ASP A 589 -13.60 16.47 -0.97
C ASP A 589 -12.37 17.18 -1.60
N ASP A 590 -11.32 17.45 -0.82
CA ASP A 590 -10.05 18.00 -1.31
C ASP A 590 -9.07 16.94 -1.83
N PHE A 591 -8.99 15.78 -1.17
CA PHE A 591 -8.12 14.67 -1.58
C PHE A 591 -8.60 14.04 -2.88
N PHE A 592 -9.91 13.93 -3.04
CA PHE A 592 -10.58 13.39 -4.20
C PHE A 592 -11.26 14.51 -5.01
N ARG A 593 -10.54 15.60 -5.30
CA ARG A 593 -10.99 16.65 -6.22
C ARG A 593 -11.37 16.06 -7.57
N GLU A 594 -12.27 16.76 -8.26
CA GLU A 594 -12.64 16.42 -9.63
C GLU A 594 -11.42 16.48 -10.56
N ILE A 595 -11.24 15.44 -11.40
CA ILE A 595 -10.07 15.28 -12.24
C ILE A 595 -10.34 15.92 -13.61
N ASP A 596 -9.68 17.03 -13.92
CA ASP A 596 -9.71 17.63 -15.25
C ASP A 596 -8.44 17.27 -16.04
N LEU A 597 -8.61 16.39 -17.03
CA LEU A 597 -7.55 15.92 -17.91
C LEU A 597 -6.97 17.04 -18.80
N TYR A 598 -7.77 18.05 -19.17
CA TYR A 598 -7.36 19.13 -20.07
C TYR A 598 -6.63 20.27 -19.34
N SER A 599 -6.62 20.24 -18.00
CA SER A 599 -5.81 21.13 -17.18
C SER A 599 -4.31 20.82 -17.30
N ASN A 600 -3.44 21.77 -16.93
CA ASN A 600 -2.00 21.52 -16.93
C ASN A 600 -1.55 20.53 -15.85
N ASP A 601 -2.24 20.51 -14.71
CA ASP A 601 -1.91 19.68 -13.56
C ASP A 601 -3.20 19.11 -12.93
N ILE A 602 -3.22 17.81 -12.69
CA ILE A 602 -4.29 17.11 -11.99
C ILE A 602 -4.01 17.18 -10.48
N THR A 603 -4.93 17.74 -9.70
CA THR A 603 -4.76 17.88 -8.24
C THR A 603 -5.45 16.73 -7.51
N LEU A 604 -4.67 15.87 -6.84
CA LEU A 604 -5.15 14.72 -6.08
C LEU A 604 -4.29 14.53 -4.82
N LEU A 605 -4.89 14.07 -3.72
CA LEU A 605 -4.18 13.80 -2.45
C LEU A 605 -3.32 15.01 -1.98
N SER A 606 -3.84 16.23 -2.17
CA SER A 606 -3.13 17.50 -1.92
C SER A 606 -1.82 17.71 -2.71
N ASN A 607 -1.56 16.91 -3.74
CA ASN A 607 -0.43 17.00 -4.66
C ASN A 607 -0.90 17.37 -6.07
N ARG A 608 0.02 17.91 -6.89
CA ARG A 608 -0.22 18.21 -8.30
C ARG A 608 0.58 17.26 -9.19
N PHE A 609 -0.12 16.54 -10.05
CA PHE A 609 0.43 15.61 -11.02
C PHE A 609 0.38 16.23 -12.42
N VAL A 610 1.46 16.11 -13.19
CA VAL A 610 1.49 16.69 -14.55
C VAL A 610 0.47 15.97 -15.42
N SER A 611 -0.48 16.68 -16.02
CA SER A 611 -1.43 16.06 -16.96
C SER A 611 -0.71 15.54 -18.22
N PRO A 612 -1.12 14.38 -18.79
CA PRO A 612 -0.63 13.96 -20.10
C PRO A 612 -0.99 14.94 -21.24
N LEU A 613 -1.92 15.87 -21.04
CA LEU A 613 -2.23 16.95 -22.00
C LEU A 613 -1.63 18.30 -21.62
N SER A 614 -0.77 18.33 -20.60
CA SER A 614 -0.13 19.55 -20.12
C SER A 614 0.70 20.24 -21.21
N LYS A 615 0.91 21.56 -21.06
CA LYS A 615 1.84 22.31 -21.92
C LYS A 615 3.25 21.72 -21.93
N ILE A 616 3.71 21.23 -20.78
CA ILE A 616 5.02 20.56 -20.61
C ILE A 616 4.95 19.04 -20.84
N GLY A 617 3.78 18.50 -21.20
CA GLY A 617 3.55 17.06 -21.42
C GLY A 617 4.58 16.42 -22.36
N PRO A 618 4.86 16.99 -23.54
CA PRO A 618 5.91 16.50 -24.45
C PRO A 618 7.31 16.40 -23.84
N ASP A 619 7.61 17.21 -22.83
CA ASP A 619 8.90 17.18 -22.13
C ASP A 619 8.91 16.29 -20.88
N PHE A 620 7.73 15.94 -20.37
CA PHE A 620 7.58 15.12 -19.18
C PHE A 620 7.27 13.64 -19.51
N TYR A 621 6.48 13.39 -20.55
CA TYR A 621 6.03 12.09 -21.00
C TYR A 621 6.75 11.63 -22.28
N LYS A 622 6.66 10.32 -22.53
CA LYS A 622 6.90 9.68 -23.82
C LYS A 622 5.55 9.20 -24.35
N TYR A 623 5.22 9.60 -25.56
CA TYR A 623 3.97 9.23 -26.24
C TYR A 623 4.23 8.20 -27.33
N TYR A 624 3.31 7.26 -27.47
CA TYR A 624 3.29 6.21 -28.47
C TYR A 624 1.89 6.10 -29.06
N LEU A 625 1.81 6.03 -30.39
CA LEU A 625 0.56 5.74 -31.09
C LEU A 625 0.52 4.23 -31.33
N SER A 626 -0.56 3.58 -30.93
CA SER A 626 -0.84 2.18 -31.25
C SER A 626 -1.81 2.09 -32.44
N ASP A 627 -2.03 0.87 -32.95
CA ASP A 627 -3.01 0.63 -34.00
C ASP A 627 -4.43 1.04 -33.60
N THR A 628 -5.25 1.32 -34.61
CA THR A 628 -6.61 1.84 -34.45
C THR A 628 -7.56 0.76 -33.96
N ILE A 629 -8.40 1.10 -32.98
CA ILE A 629 -9.45 0.22 -32.46
C ILE A 629 -10.83 0.74 -32.92
N VAL A 630 -11.78 -0.17 -33.14
CA VAL A 630 -13.17 0.20 -33.44
C VAL A 630 -13.97 0.15 -32.15
N VAL A 631 -14.56 1.28 -31.74
CA VAL A 631 -15.40 1.38 -30.55
C VAL A 631 -16.73 2.00 -30.95
N ASN A 632 -17.84 1.27 -30.78
CA ASN A 632 -19.19 1.69 -31.18
C ASN A 632 -19.28 2.21 -32.64
N ASN A 633 -18.72 1.47 -33.60
CA ASN A 633 -18.62 1.84 -35.03
C ASN A 633 -17.68 3.02 -35.38
N ASP A 634 -17.03 3.67 -34.40
CA ASP A 634 -16.04 4.72 -34.68
C ASP A 634 -14.61 4.17 -34.66
N SER A 635 -13.82 4.48 -35.69
CA SER A 635 -12.38 4.20 -35.71
C SER A 635 -11.64 5.16 -34.78
N CYS A 636 -11.04 4.64 -33.73
CA CYS A 636 -10.35 5.40 -32.69
C CYS A 636 -8.84 5.11 -32.68
N ALA A 637 -8.04 6.16 -32.58
CA ALA A 637 -6.61 6.05 -32.30
C ALA A 637 -6.37 5.81 -30.80
N VAL A 638 -5.45 4.90 -30.48
CA VAL A 638 -5.01 4.65 -29.10
C VAL A 638 -3.66 5.31 -28.89
N LEU A 639 -3.62 6.27 -27.98
CA LEU A 639 -2.43 7.02 -27.62
C LEU A 639 -1.98 6.63 -26.22
N SER A 640 -0.82 6.00 -26.10
CA SER A 640 -0.22 5.62 -24.82
C SER A 640 0.81 6.65 -24.36
N PHE A 641 0.89 6.88 -23.04
CA PHE A 641 1.83 7.83 -22.44
C PHE A 641 2.49 7.27 -21.18
N VAL A 642 3.78 7.56 -21.02
CA VAL A 642 4.61 7.09 -19.88
C VAL A 642 5.56 8.20 -19.44
N PRO A 643 5.72 8.51 -18.14
CA PRO A 643 6.66 9.52 -17.69
C PRO A 643 8.09 9.13 -18.11
N ARG A 644 8.90 10.10 -18.54
CA ARG A 644 10.31 9.86 -18.88
C ARG A 644 11.09 9.27 -17.70
N ASN A 645 10.75 9.70 -16.48
CA ASN A 645 11.23 9.14 -15.24
C ASN A 645 10.05 8.61 -14.42
N ASN A 646 9.96 7.30 -14.26
CA ASN A 646 8.88 6.63 -13.52
C ASN A 646 8.84 6.88 -12.00
N ALA A 647 9.75 7.70 -11.45
CA ALA A 647 9.70 8.17 -10.06
C ALA A 647 9.06 9.55 -9.89
N THR A 648 8.79 10.29 -10.97
CA THR A 648 8.14 11.60 -10.91
C THR A 648 6.63 11.49 -10.73
N PHE A 649 5.97 12.61 -10.42
CA PHE A 649 4.54 12.70 -10.16
C PHE A 649 3.78 12.75 -11.49
N GLY A 650 3.65 11.58 -12.12
CA GLY A 650 3.07 11.42 -13.44
C GLY A 650 2.40 10.07 -13.63
N PHE A 651 1.53 10.00 -14.63
CA PHE A 651 0.70 8.83 -14.89
C PHE A 651 1.21 7.98 -16.05
N VAL A 652 0.98 6.69 -15.98
CA VAL A 652 1.12 5.76 -17.10
C VAL A 652 -0.28 5.42 -17.56
N GLY A 653 -0.58 5.54 -18.85
CA GLY A 653 -1.94 5.29 -19.32
C GLY A 653 -2.12 5.35 -20.82
N ARG A 654 -3.38 5.26 -21.23
CA ARG A 654 -3.84 5.33 -22.62
C ARG A 654 -5.06 6.22 -22.77
N LEU A 655 -5.13 6.89 -23.91
CA LEU A 655 -6.21 7.75 -24.36
C LEU A 655 -6.79 7.17 -25.65
N THR A 656 -8.11 7.15 -25.77
CA THR A 656 -8.81 6.75 -26.99
C THR A 656 -9.47 7.97 -27.61
N VAL A 657 -9.11 8.27 -28.87
CA VAL A 657 -9.56 9.47 -29.60
C VAL A 657 -10.11 9.07 -30.98
N PRO A 658 -11.35 9.44 -31.35
CA PRO A 658 -11.88 9.17 -32.68
C PRO A 658 -11.07 9.86 -33.80
N LEU A 659 -10.72 9.13 -34.86
CA LEU A 659 -9.80 9.61 -35.90
C LEU A 659 -10.38 10.68 -36.83
N HIS A 660 -11.69 10.60 -37.11
CA HIS A 660 -12.37 11.48 -38.05
C HIS A 660 -13.08 12.65 -37.37
N ASP A 661 -12.82 12.85 -36.07
CA ASP A 661 -13.44 13.94 -35.33
C ASP A 661 -12.60 15.23 -35.43
N PRO A 662 -13.14 16.34 -35.95
CA PRO A 662 -12.42 17.62 -36.01
C PRO A 662 -12.14 18.19 -34.62
N THR A 663 -12.93 17.87 -33.59
CA THR A 663 -12.69 18.36 -32.22
C THR A 663 -11.64 17.55 -31.46
N MET A 664 -11.26 16.37 -31.97
CA MET A 664 -10.33 15.42 -31.35
C MET A 664 -10.64 15.16 -29.87
N PHE A 665 -11.92 14.97 -29.53
CA PHE A 665 -12.30 14.73 -28.14
C PHE A 665 -11.81 13.37 -27.64
N ILE A 666 -11.44 13.31 -26.37
CA ILE A 666 -11.05 12.06 -25.72
C ILE A 666 -12.31 11.32 -25.32
N ARG A 667 -12.52 10.13 -25.87
CA ARG A 667 -13.68 9.28 -25.56
C ARG A 667 -13.51 8.54 -24.24
N HIS A 668 -12.31 8.04 -24.01
CA HIS A 668 -11.97 7.28 -22.81
C HIS A 668 -10.50 7.51 -22.43
N VAL A 669 -10.24 7.60 -21.14
CA VAL A 669 -8.88 7.62 -20.57
C VAL A 669 -8.81 6.61 -19.45
N SER A 670 -7.74 5.81 -19.47
CA SER A 670 -7.39 4.91 -18.38
C SER A 670 -5.93 5.15 -18.01
N MET A 671 -5.68 5.52 -16.76
CA MET A 671 -4.34 5.88 -16.31
C MET A 671 -4.08 5.52 -14.85
N THR A 672 -2.85 5.12 -14.58
CA THR A 672 -2.40 4.67 -13.26
C THR A 672 -1.12 5.37 -12.84
N LEU A 673 -0.86 5.43 -11.53
CA LEU A 673 0.41 5.89 -11.01
C LEU A 673 1.46 4.77 -11.10
N SER A 674 2.67 5.10 -11.57
CA SER A 674 3.80 4.17 -11.54
C SER A 674 4.09 3.68 -10.11
N PRO A 675 4.31 2.37 -9.85
CA PRO A 675 4.69 1.87 -8.51
C PRO A 675 5.99 2.49 -7.96
N LYS A 676 6.83 3.00 -8.88
CA LYS A 676 8.11 3.67 -8.55
C LYS A 676 7.95 5.16 -8.26
N ALA A 677 6.77 5.73 -8.45
CA ALA A 677 6.50 7.15 -8.18
C ALA A 677 6.82 7.47 -6.71
N ASN A 678 7.43 8.64 -6.50
CA ASN A 678 7.77 9.14 -5.17
C ASN A 678 6.53 9.78 -4.50
N VAL A 679 5.42 9.04 -4.43
CA VAL A 679 4.21 9.44 -3.70
C VAL A 679 4.12 8.56 -2.45
N ASN A 680 3.88 9.19 -1.30
CA ASN A 680 3.84 8.51 -0.03
C ASN A 680 2.53 7.79 0.16
N PHE A 681 2.63 6.64 0.81
CA PHE A 681 1.48 5.86 1.26
C PHE A 681 0.53 5.40 0.16
N ILE A 682 0.89 5.55 -1.12
CA ILE A 682 0.12 5.06 -2.27
C ILE A 682 0.82 3.82 -2.83
N LYS A 683 0.08 2.71 -2.86
CA LYS A 683 0.49 1.45 -3.48
C LYS A 683 0.08 1.41 -4.94
N SER A 684 -1.19 1.73 -5.20
CA SER A 684 -1.77 1.84 -6.53
C SER A 684 -2.76 3.00 -6.54
N LEU A 685 -2.85 3.66 -7.70
CA LEU A 685 -3.84 4.69 -7.97
C LEU A 685 -4.25 4.52 -9.43
N HIS A 686 -5.55 4.44 -9.68
CA HIS A 686 -6.13 4.19 -10.98
C HIS A 686 -7.25 5.19 -11.25
N ILE A 687 -7.26 5.75 -12.44
CA ILE A 687 -8.26 6.72 -12.92
C ILE A 687 -8.80 6.20 -14.24
N ASP A 688 -10.12 6.02 -14.31
CA ASP A 688 -10.88 5.81 -15.54
C ASP A 688 -11.89 6.94 -15.73
N GLN A 689 -11.90 7.56 -16.90
CA GLN A 689 -12.91 8.55 -17.24
C GLN A 689 -13.47 8.30 -18.63
N SER A 690 -14.78 8.49 -18.75
CA SER A 690 -15.52 8.39 -20.01
C SER A 690 -16.14 9.73 -20.38
N PHE A 691 -16.14 10.01 -21.68
CA PHE A 691 -16.75 11.19 -22.25
C PHE A 691 -17.63 10.83 -23.44
N GLU A 692 -18.67 11.62 -23.62
CA GLU A 692 -19.53 11.60 -24.78
C GLU A 692 -19.46 12.94 -25.52
N ARG A 693 -19.89 12.94 -26.77
CA ARG A 693 -19.91 14.12 -27.64
C ARG A 693 -21.33 14.40 -28.08
N LEU A 694 -21.74 15.66 -27.98
CA LEU A 694 -23.00 16.15 -28.58
C LEU A 694 -22.83 16.41 -30.08
N ASP A 695 -23.95 16.56 -30.78
CA ASP A 695 -23.97 16.82 -32.23
C ASP A 695 -23.23 18.12 -32.61
N ASP A 696 -23.18 19.09 -31.71
CA ASP A 696 -22.50 20.37 -31.90
C ASP A 696 -20.98 20.31 -31.59
N GLY A 697 -20.45 19.13 -31.27
CA GLY A 697 -19.04 18.92 -30.93
C GLY A 697 -18.69 19.18 -29.45
N THR A 698 -19.66 19.56 -28.61
CA THR A 698 -19.42 19.76 -27.17
C THR A 698 -19.14 18.42 -26.49
N ARG A 699 -18.07 18.35 -25.68
CA ARG A 699 -17.75 17.16 -24.88
C ARG A 699 -18.48 17.19 -23.54
N LEU A 700 -19.02 16.05 -23.13
CA LEU A 700 -19.63 15.85 -21.82
C LEU A 700 -18.88 14.74 -21.11
N LYS A 701 -18.37 15.01 -19.91
CA LYS A 701 -17.88 13.95 -19.03
C LYS A 701 -19.09 13.17 -18.51
N THR A 702 -19.06 11.85 -18.54
CA THR A 702 -20.17 10.98 -18.09
C THR A 702 -19.81 10.20 -16.84
N SER A 703 -18.58 9.69 -16.75
CA SER A 703 -18.08 8.99 -15.56
C SER A 703 -16.63 9.37 -15.21
N ASP A 704 -16.32 9.31 -13.92
CA ASP A 704 -14.98 9.51 -13.34
C ASP A 704 -14.82 8.56 -12.17
N ILE A 705 -13.95 7.56 -12.32
CA ILE A 705 -13.70 6.52 -11.33
C ILE A 705 -12.24 6.65 -10.88
N LEU A 706 -12.05 6.97 -9.62
CA LEU A 706 -10.74 7.06 -8.96
C LEU A 706 -10.64 5.97 -7.91
N THR A 707 -9.76 5.01 -8.13
CA THR A 707 -9.46 3.96 -7.15
C THR A 707 -8.05 4.15 -6.60
N ILE A 708 -7.91 4.12 -5.27
CA ILE A 708 -6.65 4.31 -4.57
C ILE A 708 -6.47 3.20 -3.54
N GLU A 709 -5.31 2.55 -3.57
CA GLU A 709 -4.87 1.68 -2.49
C GLU A 709 -3.75 2.35 -1.70
N PHE A 710 -3.99 2.53 -0.42
CA PHE A 710 -3.03 3.09 0.51
C PHE A 710 -2.23 2.00 1.20
N GLU A 711 -0.92 2.21 1.30
CA GLU A 711 0.00 1.35 2.02
C GLU A 711 0.98 2.20 2.83
N VAL A 712 0.64 2.36 4.10
CA VAL A 712 1.40 3.23 5.03
C VAL A 712 2.68 2.52 5.43
N ILE A 713 2.49 1.36 6.06
CA ILE A 713 3.54 0.42 6.44
C ILE A 713 3.52 -0.72 5.40
N PRO A 714 4.65 -0.99 4.72
CA PRO A 714 4.73 -2.07 3.74
C PRO A 714 4.24 -3.41 4.32
N ASN A 715 3.42 -4.15 3.56
CA ASN A 715 2.85 -5.46 3.91
C ASN A 715 2.04 -5.51 5.21
N THR A 716 1.52 -4.36 5.64
CA THR A 716 0.41 -4.33 6.60
C THR A 716 -0.91 -4.21 5.86
N GLN A 717 -2.01 -4.39 6.59
CA GLN A 717 -3.35 -4.16 6.07
C GLN A 717 -3.43 -2.77 5.43
N GLY A 718 -3.60 -2.74 4.11
CA GLY A 718 -3.76 -1.49 3.37
C GLY A 718 -5.14 -0.89 3.57
N LEU A 719 -5.31 0.36 3.14
CA LEU A 719 -6.64 0.94 2.95
C LEU A 719 -6.96 0.94 1.46
N TYR A 720 -8.23 0.79 1.15
CA TYR A 720 -8.78 0.95 -0.19
C TYR A 720 -9.74 2.13 -0.13
N ALA A 721 -9.63 3.03 -1.09
CA ALA A 721 -10.65 4.05 -1.32
C ALA A 721 -11.03 4.09 -2.79
N GLN A 722 -12.32 4.16 -3.06
CA GLN A 722 -12.84 4.34 -4.40
C GLN A 722 -13.79 5.54 -4.39
N LYS A 723 -13.55 6.49 -5.28
CA LYS A 723 -14.50 7.54 -5.62
C LYS A 723 -15.09 7.21 -6.98
N TYR A 724 -16.40 7.02 -7.00
CA TYR A 724 -17.20 6.85 -8.21
C TYR A 724 -18.04 8.10 -8.41
N THR A 725 -17.90 8.75 -9.57
CA THR A 725 -18.67 9.94 -9.92
C THR A 725 -19.35 9.77 -11.27
N THR A 726 -20.65 10.07 -11.32
CA THR A 726 -21.43 10.16 -12.56
C THR A 726 -21.95 11.57 -12.75
N TYR A 727 -22.09 11.93 -14.01
CA TYR A 727 -22.53 13.25 -14.46
C TYR A 727 -23.70 13.07 -15.41
N ASP A 728 -24.87 13.48 -14.96
CA ASP A 728 -26.13 13.28 -15.67
C ASP A 728 -26.86 14.61 -15.86
N ARG A 729 -27.91 14.60 -16.69
CA ARG A 729 -28.83 15.74 -16.90
C ARG A 729 -28.12 17.05 -17.29
N HIS A 730 -27.09 16.92 -18.13
CA HIS A 730 -26.38 18.06 -18.73
C HIS A 730 -27.37 18.97 -19.49
N ASN A 731 -27.31 20.27 -19.24
CA ASN A 731 -28.09 21.28 -19.96
C ASN A 731 -27.35 22.62 -20.01
N PHE A 732 -27.74 23.47 -20.95
CA PHE A 732 -27.12 24.79 -21.19
C PHE A 732 -28.10 25.96 -20.98
N ASN A 733 -29.19 25.70 -20.26
CA ASN A 733 -30.21 26.69 -19.97
C ASN A 733 -29.78 27.58 -18.79
N GLU A 734 -30.48 28.70 -18.59
CA GLU A 734 -30.29 29.49 -17.35
C GLU A 734 -30.58 28.65 -16.10
N SER A 735 -29.91 29.00 -14.99
CA SER A 735 -30.11 28.34 -13.70
C SER A 735 -31.58 28.43 -13.29
N ASP A 736 -32.17 27.31 -12.90
CA ASP A 736 -33.48 27.27 -12.26
C ASP A 736 -33.47 27.86 -10.83
N ARG A 737 -32.27 28.24 -10.34
CA ARG A 737 -32.02 28.86 -9.03
C ARG A 737 -31.10 30.08 -9.16
N PRO A 738 -31.56 31.20 -9.73
CA PRO A 738 -30.75 32.42 -9.87
C PRO A 738 -30.33 33.01 -8.51
N GLU A 739 -31.11 32.79 -7.45
CA GLU A 739 -30.86 33.30 -6.09
C GLU A 739 -29.52 32.80 -5.49
N LEU A 740 -28.98 31.67 -5.97
CA LEU A 740 -27.70 31.14 -5.50
C LEU A 740 -26.51 32.03 -5.89
N TYR A 741 -26.67 32.86 -6.92
CA TYR A 741 -25.63 33.79 -7.36
C TYR A 741 -25.57 35.05 -6.49
N GLU A 742 -26.69 35.42 -5.86
CA GLU A 742 -26.80 36.60 -4.97
C GLU A 742 -26.33 36.30 -3.55
N ARG A 743 -26.37 35.02 -3.15
CA ARG A 743 -25.86 34.57 -1.86
C ARG A 743 -24.33 34.52 -1.85
N LEU A 744 -23.75 34.83 -0.68
CA LEU A 744 -22.33 34.59 -0.41
C LEU A 744 -22.10 33.08 -0.28
N GLY A 745 -20.97 32.61 -0.82
CA GLY A 745 -20.61 31.18 -0.82
C GLY A 745 -20.61 30.56 -2.21
N THR A 746 -20.09 29.33 -2.29
CA THR A 746 -20.02 28.54 -3.55
C THR A 746 -20.78 27.23 -3.46
N THR A 747 -21.08 26.75 -2.25
CA THR A 747 -21.75 25.48 -2.00
C THR A 747 -22.88 25.70 -1.01
N TYR A 748 -24.07 25.23 -1.36
CA TYR A 748 -25.28 25.32 -0.56
C TYR A 748 -25.88 23.93 -0.40
N ALA A 749 -26.64 23.69 0.66
CA ALA A 749 -27.34 22.43 0.87
C ALA A 749 -28.82 22.66 1.14
N SER A 750 -29.67 21.76 0.63
CA SER A 750 -31.09 21.77 0.99
C SER A 750 -31.27 21.41 2.48
N ALA A 751 -32.33 21.94 3.10
CA ALA A 751 -32.61 21.68 4.52
C ALA A 751 -32.84 20.19 4.81
N ASP A 752 -33.34 19.45 3.82
CA ASP A 752 -33.64 18.03 3.87
C ASP A 752 -32.56 17.14 3.24
N ALA A 753 -31.38 17.69 2.87
CA ALA A 753 -30.33 16.93 2.19
C ALA A 753 -29.90 15.67 2.96
N PHE A 754 -29.96 15.71 4.29
CA PHE A 754 -29.62 14.59 5.18
C PHE A 754 -30.79 13.63 5.46
N LEU A 755 -32.01 13.97 5.03
CA LEU A 755 -33.25 13.27 5.36
C LEU A 755 -33.82 12.45 4.18
N LYS A 756 -33.03 12.26 3.12
CA LYS A 756 -33.45 11.53 1.91
C LYS A 756 -33.62 10.03 2.19
N ASP A 757 -34.69 9.46 1.65
CA ASP A 757 -35.04 8.04 1.78
C ASP A 757 -34.22 7.13 0.84
N ASN A 758 -34.34 5.81 0.99
CA ASN A 758 -33.58 4.86 0.17
C ASN A 758 -33.96 4.91 -1.31
N ALA A 759 -35.23 5.16 -1.65
CA ALA A 759 -35.72 5.25 -3.02
C ALA A 759 -35.07 6.42 -3.78
N PHE A 760 -34.86 7.57 -3.12
CA PHE A 760 -34.12 8.71 -3.67
C PHE A 760 -32.70 8.33 -4.10
N TRP A 761 -32.01 7.50 -3.32
CA TRP A 761 -30.64 7.07 -3.61
C TRP A 761 -30.59 5.99 -4.69
N GLU A 762 -31.50 5.01 -4.66
CA GLU A 762 -31.57 3.95 -5.67
C GLU A 762 -31.82 4.51 -7.08
N LYS A 763 -32.68 5.52 -7.21
CA LYS A 763 -32.96 6.16 -8.50
C LYS A 763 -31.74 6.86 -9.14
N ARG A 764 -30.79 7.32 -8.33
CA ARG A 764 -29.63 8.13 -8.79
C ARG A 764 -28.32 7.36 -8.86
N ARG A 765 -28.29 6.12 -8.39
CA ARG A 765 -27.13 5.24 -8.56
C ARG A 765 -27.11 4.74 -10.00
N GLY A 766 -26.08 5.10 -10.75
CA GLY A 766 -25.87 4.56 -12.10
C GLY A 766 -25.50 3.06 -12.13
N SER A 767 -25.04 2.48 -11.02
CA SER A 767 -24.63 1.07 -10.88
C SER A 767 -25.10 0.46 -9.55
N GLU A 768 -25.33 -0.86 -9.52
CA GLU A 768 -25.75 -1.57 -8.31
C GLU A 768 -24.66 -1.53 -7.22
N ILE A 769 -25.08 -1.36 -5.97
CA ILE A 769 -24.20 -1.40 -4.79
C ILE A 769 -24.06 -2.85 -4.32
N SER A 770 -22.85 -3.24 -3.93
CA SER A 770 -22.61 -4.58 -3.39
C SER A 770 -23.41 -4.84 -2.10
N ILE A 771 -23.57 -6.11 -1.74
CA ILE A 771 -24.36 -6.48 -0.55
C ILE A 771 -23.69 -5.98 0.73
N SER A 772 -22.36 -6.06 0.82
CA SER A 772 -21.56 -5.58 1.95
C SER A 772 -21.66 -4.05 2.11
N GLU A 773 -21.63 -3.30 1.02
CA GLU A 773 -21.78 -1.85 1.01
C GLU A 773 -23.18 -1.39 1.49
N ARG A 774 -24.23 -2.16 1.17
CA ARG A 774 -25.60 -1.90 1.69
C ARG A 774 -25.70 -2.08 3.20
N GLU A 775 -25.00 -3.08 3.74
CA GLU A 775 -25.09 -3.52 5.13
C GLU A 775 -24.05 -2.91 6.08
N ILE A 776 -23.30 -1.87 5.65
CA ILE A 776 -22.31 -1.17 6.51
C ILE A 776 -22.92 -0.66 7.82
N GLY A 777 -24.18 -0.22 7.80
CA GLY A 777 -24.86 0.23 9.03
C GLY A 777 -24.94 -0.87 10.09
N SER A 778 -25.28 -2.08 9.66
CA SER A 778 -25.34 -3.30 10.48
C SER A 778 -23.94 -3.68 10.98
N LEU A 779 -22.94 -3.65 10.09
CA LEU A 779 -21.53 -3.90 10.42
C LEU A 779 -21.01 -3.01 11.56
N ILE A 780 -21.26 -1.70 11.49
CA ILE A 780 -20.80 -0.75 12.51
C ILE A 780 -21.52 -0.97 13.85
N SER A 781 -22.81 -1.31 13.82
CA SER A 781 -23.57 -1.69 15.02
C SER A 781 -22.93 -2.90 15.72
N ASP A 782 -22.58 -3.92 14.93
CA ASP A 782 -21.96 -5.14 15.44
C ASP A 782 -20.53 -4.90 15.95
N LEU A 783 -19.75 -4.06 15.28
CA LEU A 783 -18.44 -3.59 15.78
C LEU A 783 -18.56 -2.89 17.14
N ARG A 784 -19.52 -1.97 17.29
CA ARG A 784 -19.81 -1.28 18.56
C ARG A 784 -20.33 -2.23 19.64
N SER A 785 -20.82 -3.42 19.31
CA SER A 785 -21.21 -4.42 20.32
C SER A 785 -19.98 -4.96 21.08
N VAL A 786 -18.79 -4.96 20.47
CA VAL A 786 -17.56 -5.50 21.06
C VAL A 786 -16.90 -4.48 22.02
N PRO A 787 -16.68 -4.83 23.31
CA PRO A 787 -16.15 -3.88 24.31
C PRO A 787 -14.77 -3.30 23.99
N VAL A 788 -13.90 -4.09 23.35
CA VAL A 788 -12.55 -3.64 22.98
C VAL A 788 -12.60 -2.58 21.87
N TYR A 789 -13.51 -2.73 20.91
CA TYR A 789 -13.73 -1.74 19.87
C TYR A 789 -14.24 -0.42 20.47
N LYS A 790 -15.22 -0.47 21.38
CA LYS A 790 -15.70 0.73 22.10
C LYS A 790 -14.61 1.49 22.84
N TRP A 791 -13.68 0.77 23.48
CA TRP A 791 -12.53 1.39 24.14
C TRP A 791 -11.56 2.01 23.16
N ALA A 792 -11.27 1.32 22.05
CA ALA A 792 -10.41 1.81 20.99
C ALA A 792 -11.00 3.07 20.33
N GLU A 793 -12.25 3.01 19.89
CA GLU A 793 -13.03 4.14 19.37
C GLU A 793 -12.91 5.37 20.28
N ARG A 794 -13.03 5.17 21.61
CA ARG A 794 -12.89 6.23 22.60
C ARG A 794 -11.46 6.79 22.70
N VAL A 795 -10.44 5.94 22.80
CA VAL A 795 -9.03 6.37 22.88
C VAL A 795 -8.64 7.17 21.64
N ILE A 796 -9.04 6.69 20.49
CA ILE A 796 -8.73 7.31 19.21
C ILE A 796 -9.45 8.65 19.08
N GLY A 797 -10.75 8.70 19.41
CA GLY A 797 -11.50 9.96 19.45
C GLY A 797 -10.85 11.00 20.38
N ILE A 798 -10.21 10.57 21.47
CA ILE A 798 -9.45 11.46 22.37
C ILE A 798 -8.15 11.93 21.72
N LEU A 799 -7.41 11.07 21.04
CA LEU A 799 -6.18 11.46 20.32
C LEU A 799 -6.45 12.46 19.20
N VAL A 800 -7.55 12.26 18.44
CA VAL A 800 -7.95 13.14 17.34
C VAL A 800 -8.54 14.45 17.83
N SER A 801 -9.48 14.39 18.77
CA SER A 801 -10.13 15.60 19.26
C SER A 801 -9.27 16.38 20.25
N GLY A 802 -8.34 15.72 20.94
CA GLY A 802 -7.56 16.25 22.05
C GLY A 802 -8.34 16.39 23.36
N TYR A 803 -9.62 16.02 23.39
CA TYR A 803 -10.53 16.23 24.52
C TYR A 803 -11.24 14.94 24.93
N ILE A 804 -11.52 14.80 26.23
CA ILE A 804 -12.21 13.66 26.83
C ILE A 804 -13.61 14.13 27.28
N PRO A 805 -14.70 13.59 26.73
CA PRO A 805 -16.04 13.94 27.20
C PRO A 805 -16.29 13.44 28.63
N VAL A 806 -16.90 14.30 29.44
CA VAL A 806 -17.18 14.06 30.86
C VAL A 806 -18.69 13.93 31.08
N GLY A 807 -19.11 12.80 31.68
CA GLY A 807 -20.51 12.50 32.01
C GLY A 807 -21.32 11.88 30.86
N LYS A 808 -22.56 11.43 31.14
CA LYS A 808 -23.42 10.71 30.18
C LYS A 808 -24.00 11.58 29.05
N LYS A 809 -23.93 12.91 29.16
CA LYS A 809 -24.55 13.86 28.21
C LYS A 809 -23.51 14.71 27.45
N ASP A 810 -22.21 14.47 27.63
CA ASP A 810 -21.08 15.19 27.03
C ASP A 810 -21.22 16.73 27.01
N LYS A 811 -21.77 17.30 28.09
CA LYS A 811 -21.97 18.76 28.21
C LYS A 811 -20.65 19.51 28.44
N VAL A 812 -19.68 18.82 29.03
CA VAL A 812 -18.35 19.32 29.37
C VAL A 812 -17.32 18.31 28.92
N GLU A 813 -16.18 18.79 28.47
CA GLU A 813 -15.06 17.97 28.04
C GLU A 813 -13.77 18.44 28.72
N PHE A 814 -12.90 17.49 29.05
CA PHE A 814 -11.61 17.69 29.69
C PHE A 814 -10.49 17.70 28.65
N GLY A 815 -9.56 18.65 28.73
CA GLY A 815 -8.43 18.76 27.82
C GLY A 815 -7.98 20.21 27.55
N PRO A 816 -7.00 20.42 26.64
CA PRO A 816 -6.36 19.43 25.78
C PRO A 816 -5.42 18.45 26.51
N VAL A 817 -5.51 17.15 26.20
CA VAL A 817 -4.71 16.09 26.86
C VAL A 817 -3.19 16.25 26.61
N ASN A 818 -2.78 16.79 25.46
CA ASN A 818 -1.38 17.04 25.12
C ASN A 818 -0.73 18.20 25.88
N THR A 819 -1.49 18.91 26.73
CA THR A 819 -1.00 20.03 27.55
C THR A 819 -0.92 19.70 29.03
N LEU A 820 -1.25 18.46 29.43
CA LEU A 820 -1.31 18.07 30.85
C LEU A 820 0.03 18.21 31.57
N VAL A 821 1.13 17.92 30.88
CA VAL A 821 2.49 17.99 31.40
C VAL A 821 3.39 18.66 30.36
N SER A 822 4.05 19.75 30.76
CA SER A 822 5.06 20.44 29.96
C SER A 822 6.26 20.84 30.82
N PHE A 823 7.34 21.32 30.18
CA PHE A 823 8.55 21.76 30.86
C PHE A 823 9.11 23.05 30.26
N ASN A 824 9.52 24.00 31.09
CA ASN A 824 10.32 25.16 30.68
C ASN A 824 11.28 25.62 31.79
N ASP A 825 12.28 26.44 31.44
CA ASP A 825 13.37 26.82 32.36
C ASP A 825 12.94 27.77 33.50
N VAL A 826 11.83 28.49 33.33
CA VAL A 826 11.31 29.44 34.33
C VAL A 826 10.42 28.73 35.35
N GLU A 827 9.47 27.92 34.88
CA GLU A 827 8.45 27.23 35.67
C GLU A 827 8.87 25.82 36.11
N GLY A 828 9.87 25.21 35.49
CA GLY A 828 10.23 23.80 35.68
C GLY A 828 9.22 22.87 35.02
N THR A 829 8.87 21.76 35.68
CA THR A 829 7.73 20.94 35.27
C THR A 829 6.43 21.69 35.55
N ARG A 830 5.58 21.83 34.52
CA ARG A 830 4.28 22.47 34.56
C ARG A 830 3.19 21.42 34.41
N LEU A 831 2.31 21.35 35.40
CA LEU A 831 1.14 20.48 35.40
C LEU A 831 -0.09 21.34 35.13
N ARG A 832 -0.89 20.99 34.12
CA ARG A 832 -2.07 21.76 33.71
C ARG A 832 -3.28 20.86 33.62
N ILE A 833 -4.43 21.38 34.06
CA ILE A 833 -5.74 20.75 33.94
C ILE A 833 -6.71 21.78 33.38
N GLY A 834 -7.49 21.41 32.36
CA GLY A 834 -8.46 22.31 31.74
C GLY A 834 -9.65 21.59 31.15
N GLY A 835 -10.65 22.38 30.74
CA GLY A 835 -11.88 21.88 30.14
C GLY A 835 -12.65 22.95 29.36
N VAL A 836 -13.67 22.50 28.64
CA VAL A 836 -14.51 23.30 27.75
C VAL A 836 -15.96 22.77 27.74
N THR A 837 -16.94 23.65 27.58
CA THR A 837 -18.35 23.26 27.41
C THR A 837 -18.70 23.02 25.94
N THR A 838 -19.67 22.16 25.68
CA THR A 838 -20.11 21.80 24.32
C THR A 838 -21.46 22.42 23.95
N ALA A 839 -21.82 22.34 22.67
CA ALA A 839 -23.12 22.81 22.18
C ALA A 839 -24.32 22.03 22.80
N LYS A 840 -24.06 20.85 23.39
CA LYS A 840 -25.07 20.07 24.14
C LYS A 840 -25.45 20.73 25.47
N LEU A 841 -24.62 21.62 26.02
CA LEU A 841 -24.95 22.44 27.18
C LEU A 841 -25.78 23.67 26.77
N SER A 842 -25.32 24.39 25.74
CA SER A 842 -25.99 25.54 25.14
C SER A 842 -25.51 25.74 23.72
N LYS A 843 -26.41 26.07 22.79
CA LYS A 843 -26.06 26.37 21.39
C LYS A 843 -25.37 27.73 21.20
N HIS A 844 -25.44 28.61 22.21
CA HIS A 844 -24.94 29.99 22.14
C HIS A 844 -23.88 30.31 23.20
N TRP A 845 -23.99 29.73 24.39
CA TRP A 845 -23.08 30.02 25.51
C TRP A 845 -22.02 28.95 25.66
N PHE A 846 -20.76 29.37 25.66
CA PHE A 846 -19.61 28.50 25.81
C PHE A 846 -18.66 29.02 26.88
N SER A 847 -18.03 28.11 27.61
CA SER A 847 -16.97 28.44 28.55
C SER A 847 -15.79 27.50 28.38
N ARG A 848 -14.59 28.03 28.62
CA ARG A 848 -13.32 27.32 28.56
C ARG A 848 -12.43 27.80 29.69
N GLY A 849 -11.65 26.91 30.28
CA GLY A 849 -10.67 27.33 31.27
C GLY A 849 -9.64 26.27 31.59
N TYR A 850 -8.58 26.70 32.25
CA TYR A 850 -7.56 25.81 32.82
C TYR A 850 -6.93 26.41 34.06
N VAL A 851 -6.32 25.54 34.86
CA VAL A 851 -5.40 25.86 35.94
C VAL A 851 -4.09 25.12 35.69
N ALA A 852 -2.96 25.75 36.00
CA ALA A 852 -1.65 25.16 35.87
C ALA A 852 -0.76 25.53 37.06
N TYR A 853 0.19 24.67 37.39
CA TYR A 853 1.15 24.87 38.46
C TYR A 853 2.57 24.58 37.99
N GLY A 854 3.48 25.52 38.24
CA GLY A 854 4.92 25.39 37.96
C GLY A 854 5.68 24.95 39.21
N THR A 855 6.47 23.89 39.09
CA THR A 855 7.23 23.31 40.21
C THR A 855 8.42 24.17 40.67
N LYS A 856 9.06 24.93 39.76
CA LYS A 856 10.25 25.74 40.04
C LYS A 856 9.92 27.13 40.55
N ASP A 857 8.94 27.79 39.95
CA ASP A 857 8.50 29.12 40.36
C ASP A 857 7.43 29.11 41.46
N LYS A 858 6.86 27.93 41.73
CA LYS A 858 5.84 27.68 42.77
C LYS A 858 4.59 28.55 42.62
N LYS A 859 4.27 28.99 41.40
CA LYS A 859 3.10 29.84 41.10
C LYS A 859 2.00 29.09 40.37
N TRP A 860 0.76 29.43 40.71
CA TRP A 860 -0.44 29.05 39.97
C TRP A 860 -0.68 29.97 38.77
N LYS A 861 -1.13 29.38 37.66
CA LYS A 861 -1.54 30.05 36.43
C LYS A 861 -2.93 29.57 36.08
N TYR A 862 -3.68 30.40 35.38
CA TYR A 862 -5.06 30.06 35.05
C TYR A 862 -5.56 30.85 33.85
N ALA A 863 -6.58 30.32 33.20
CA ALA A 863 -7.38 31.08 32.26
C ALA A 863 -8.85 30.70 32.37
N GLY A 864 -9.72 31.68 32.18
CA GLY A 864 -11.16 31.53 32.03
C GLY A 864 -11.64 32.32 30.81
N GLU A 865 -12.57 31.74 30.07
CA GLU A 865 -13.14 32.28 28.84
C GLU A 865 -14.64 31.99 28.85
N ILE A 866 -15.44 33.00 28.51
CA ILE A 866 -16.87 32.91 28.28
C ILE A 866 -17.14 33.52 26.90
N GLU A 867 -17.84 32.78 26.05
CA GLU A 867 -18.15 33.17 24.68
C GLU A 867 -19.65 33.05 24.43
N TYR A 868 -20.23 34.11 23.87
CA TYR A 868 -21.59 34.11 23.34
C TYR A 868 -21.52 34.15 21.80
N SER A 869 -22.03 33.10 21.17
CA SER A 869 -22.16 32.99 19.73
C SER A 869 -23.53 33.50 19.28
N PHE A 870 -23.55 34.42 18.31
CA PHE A 870 -24.79 34.87 17.66
C PHE A 870 -25.37 33.80 16.74
N ASN A 871 -24.50 32.99 16.13
CA ASN A 871 -24.91 31.84 15.32
C ASN A 871 -25.20 30.63 16.22
N GLU A 872 -26.25 29.85 15.94
CA GLU A 872 -26.45 28.56 16.58
C GLU A 872 -25.32 27.59 16.22
N LYS A 873 -24.59 27.09 17.23
CA LYS A 873 -23.49 26.14 17.04
C LYS A 873 -23.97 24.70 17.19
N LYS A 874 -23.39 23.79 16.41
CA LYS A 874 -23.79 22.37 16.39
C LYS A 874 -23.00 21.51 17.39
N ARG A 875 -21.71 21.79 17.57
CA ARG A 875 -20.77 21.01 18.39
C ARG A 875 -19.95 21.89 19.35
N HIS A 876 -19.28 22.94 18.87
CA HIS A 876 -18.40 23.80 19.68
C HIS A 876 -18.38 25.27 19.25
N SER A 877 -17.89 26.17 20.13
CA SER A 877 -17.93 27.62 19.93
C SER A 877 -17.23 28.10 18.65
N ARG A 878 -16.06 27.53 18.36
CA ARG A 878 -15.19 27.99 17.28
C ARG A 878 -15.63 27.63 15.85
N GLU A 879 -16.79 27.00 15.63
CA GLU A 879 -17.23 26.59 14.28
C GLU A 879 -17.27 27.74 13.28
N PHE A 880 -16.80 27.52 12.05
CA PHE A 880 -16.95 28.46 10.94
C PHE A 880 -18.38 28.47 10.41
N PRO A 881 -18.94 29.64 10.02
CA PRO A 881 -18.43 30.98 10.30
C PRO A 881 -18.58 31.38 11.79
N ILE A 882 -17.56 32.03 12.34
CA ILE A 882 -17.62 32.60 13.69
C ILE A 882 -18.36 33.93 13.65
N HIS A 883 -19.38 34.08 14.48
CA HIS A 883 -19.99 35.35 14.80
C HIS A 883 -20.26 35.35 16.30
N SER A 884 -19.36 35.94 17.08
CA SER A 884 -19.38 35.80 18.55
C SER A 884 -18.71 36.97 19.27
N ILE A 885 -19.10 37.16 20.53
CA ILE A 885 -18.38 37.98 21.50
C ILE A 885 -17.80 37.09 22.61
N ARG A 886 -16.55 37.34 23.00
CA ARG A 886 -15.80 36.54 23.97
C ARG A 886 -15.19 37.43 25.04
N LEU A 887 -15.45 37.12 26.30
CA LEU A 887 -14.74 37.66 27.46
C LEU A 887 -13.75 36.61 27.94
N SER A 888 -12.49 37.00 28.12
CA SER A 888 -11.44 36.11 28.60
C SER A 888 -10.58 36.79 29.65
N HIS A 889 -10.09 36.00 30.61
CA HIS A 889 -9.13 36.41 31.62
C HIS A 889 -8.07 35.32 31.79
N LYS A 890 -6.80 35.68 31.64
CA LYS A 890 -5.65 34.75 31.66
C LYS A 890 -4.53 35.34 32.51
N TYR A 891 -3.92 34.51 33.35
CA TYR A 891 -2.64 34.77 34.02
C TYR A 891 -1.68 33.63 33.70
N ASP A 892 -0.63 33.92 32.93
CA ASP A 892 0.33 32.92 32.44
C ASP A 892 1.70 33.54 32.16
N VAL A 893 2.68 32.74 31.72
CA VAL A 893 3.96 33.25 31.21
C VAL A 893 3.85 33.64 29.73
N ASP A 894 4.64 34.63 29.32
CA ASP A 894 4.80 35.09 27.94
C ASP A 894 6.29 35.12 27.57
N ALA A 895 6.66 34.49 26.45
CA ALA A 895 8.05 34.35 26.01
C ALA A 895 8.38 35.44 24.97
N VAL A 896 9.11 36.47 25.40
CA VAL A 896 9.33 37.67 24.59
C VAL A 896 10.21 37.33 23.38
N GLY A 897 9.71 37.62 22.18
CA GLY A 897 10.39 37.30 20.91
C GLY A 897 10.26 35.84 20.46
N GLN A 898 9.38 35.05 21.08
CA GLN A 898 9.10 33.65 20.74
C GLN A 898 7.58 33.38 20.67
N ASN A 899 6.99 33.67 19.52
CA ASN A 899 5.55 33.50 19.28
C ASN A 899 5.28 32.22 18.49
N TYR A 900 4.72 31.21 19.15
CA TYR A 900 4.30 29.96 18.51
C TYR A 900 2.81 30.04 18.11
N GLU A 901 2.51 30.63 16.95
CA GLU A 901 1.12 30.83 16.47
C GLU A 901 0.42 29.53 16.05
N PHE A 902 1.17 28.53 15.58
CA PHE A 902 0.61 27.32 14.98
C PHE A 902 0.56 26.11 15.93
N THR A 903 1.05 26.23 17.15
CA THR A 903 1.07 25.14 18.15
C THR A 903 0.91 25.72 19.54
N ASN A 904 0.21 25.00 20.43
CA ASN A 904 0.11 25.41 21.83
C ASN A 904 1.53 25.48 22.44
N PRO A 905 1.94 26.60 23.04
CA PRO A 905 3.27 26.74 23.66
C PRO A 905 3.53 25.70 24.75
N ASP A 906 2.47 25.15 25.36
CA ASP A 906 2.54 24.06 26.36
C ASP A 906 2.64 22.65 25.73
N ASN A 907 2.84 22.53 24.42
CA ASN A 907 3.03 21.23 23.78
C ASN A 907 4.33 20.58 24.27
N ILE A 908 4.24 19.35 24.79
CA ILE A 908 5.38 18.60 25.34
C ILE A 908 6.57 18.53 24.38
N PHE A 909 6.35 18.49 23.06
CA PHE A 909 7.42 18.43 22.06
C PHE A 909 8.21 19.74 21.92
N LEU A 910 7.66 20.89 22.35
CA LEU A 910 8.35 22.19 22.33
C LEU A 910 9.25 22.40 23.56
N SER A 911 9.26 21.45 24.50
CA SER A 911 10.15 21.50 25.68
C SER A 911 11.62 21.21 25.34
N LEU A 912 11.89 20.59 24.17
CA LEU A 912 13.24 20.29 23.69
C LEU A 912 13.84 21.50 22.95
N LYS A 913 14.58 22.34 23.70
CA LYS A 913 15.17 23.59 23.19
C LYS A 913 16.70 23.51 23.05
N ARG A 914 17.26 24.28 22.11
CA ARG A 914 18.71 24.36 21.83
C ARG A 914 19.51 25.10 22.89
N MET A 915 18.86 26.03 23.59
CA MET A 915 19.45 26.83 24.66
C MET A 915 18.43 27.06 25.77
N LYS A 916 18.91 27.51 26.93
CA LYS A 916 18.03 27.87 28.05
C LYS A 916 17.12 29.02 27.65
N ASP A 917 15.83 28.86 27.91
CA ASP A 917 14.81 29.85 27.59
C ASP A 917 14.37 30.60 28.86
N THR A 918 15.10 31.65 29.19
CA THR A 918 14.86 32.47 30.38
C THR A 918 14.15 33.79 30.10
N LEU A 919 13.96 34.15 28.83
CA LEU A 919 13.38 35.43 28.40
C LEU A 919 11.85 35.37 28.43
N MET A 920 11.30 35.18 29.62
CA MET A 920 9.86 35.16 29.86
C MET A 920 9.44 36.16 30.93
N ILE A 921 8.25 36.73 30.76
CA ILE A 921 7.55 37.59 31.73
C ILE A 921 6.28 36.90 32.21
N TYR A 922 5.75 37.31 33.36
CA TYR A 922 4.37 36.93 33.70
C TYR A 922 3.41 37.94 33.07
N GLN A 923 2.31 37.46 32.52
CA GLN A 923 1.33 38.31 31.86
C GLN A 923 -0.07 37.99 32.36
N ARG A 924 -0.79 39.03 32.79
CA ARG A 924 -2.22 39.00 33.06
C ARG A 924 -2.96 39.73 31.96
N THR A 925 -3.92 39.08 31.33
CA THR A 925 -4.71 39.66 30.24
C THR A 925 -6.18 39.48 30.53
N THR A 926 -6.94 40.56 30.49
CA THR A 926 -8.41 40.53 30.42
C THR A 926 -8.81 41.09 29.08
N ALA A 927 -9.51 40.32 28.24
CA ALA A 927 -9.86 40.73 26.89
C ALA A 927 -11.34 40.50 26.57
N LEU A 928 -11.95 41.49 25.92
CA LEU A 928 -13.23 41.41 25.25
C LEU A 928 -12.97 41.41 23.73
N GLU A 929 -13.43 40.37 23.05
CA GLU A 929 -13.18 40.14 21.62
C GLU A 929 -14.50 39.93 20.88
N TYR A 930 -14.70 40.66 19.79
CA TYR A 930 -15.72 40.41 18.79
C TYR A 930 -15.08 39.83 17.53
N THR A 931 -15.60 38.72 17.03
CA THR A 931 -15.15 38.08 15.80
C THR A 931 -16.34 37.88 14.87
N LEU A 932 -16.19 38.34 13.62
CA LEU A 932 -17.12 38.12 12.51
C LEU A 932 -16.36 37.49 11.35
N GLU A 933 -16.78 36.32 10.94
CA GLU A 933 -16.31 35.63 9.75
C GLU A 933 -17.48 35.44 8.80
N LEU A 934 -17.22 35.66 7.51
CA LEU A 934 -18.18 35.51 6.45
C LEU A 934 -17.84 34.28 5.60
N GLU A 935 -18.83 33.73 4.91
CA GLU A 935 -18.68 32.52 4.07
C GLU A 935 -17.71 32.71 2.89
N ASN A 936 -17.37 33.95 2.53
CA ASN A 936 -16.34 34.27 1.54
C ASN A 936 -14.91 34.33 2.12
N ASN A 937 -14.71 33.82 3.34
CA ASN A 937 -13.45 33.82 4.09
C ASN A 937 -12.90 35.22 4.44
N LEU A 938 -13.75 36.26 4.43
CA LEU A 938 -13.43 37.54 5.06
C LEU A 938 -13.68 37.44 6.57
N SER A 939 -12.71 37.87 7.37
CA SER A 939 -12.78 37.90 8.82
C SER A 939 -12.44 39.29 9.34
N VAL A 940 -13.26 39.76 10.27
CA VAL A 940 -13.07 40.99 11.04
C VAL A 940 -12.99 40.60 12.51
N ARG A 941 -11.89 40.94 13.16
CA ARG A 941 -11.70 40.77 14.60
C ARG A 941 -11.45 42.13 15.23
N ALA A 942 -12.25 42.47 16.23
CA ALA A 942 -12.07 43.65 17.06
C ALA A 942 -11.91 43.21 18.51
N ALA A 943 -10.84 43.62 19.19
CA ALA A 943 -10.59 43.25 20.57
C ALA A 943 -10.18 44.48 21.38
N MET A 944 -10.70 44.56 22.61
CA MET A 944 -10.22 45.46 23.64
C MET A 944 -9.67 44.60 24.77
N SER A 945 -8.46 44.87 25.22
CA SER A 945 -7.88 44.13 26.35
C SER A 945 -7.19 45.04 27.33
N HIS A 946 -7.03 44.57 28.55
CA HIS A 946 -6.16 45.13 29.57
C HIS A 946 -5.07 44.10 29.87
N VAL A 947 -3.83 44.48 29.65
CA VAL A 947 -2.64 43.63 29.74
C VAL A 947 -1.73 44.20 30.82
N ARG A 948 -1.41 43.39 31.82
CA ARG A 948 -0.37 43.66 32.83
C ARG A 948 0.77 42.68 32.63
N GLN A 949 1.93 43.19 32.27
CA GLN A 949 3.18 42.45 32.19
C GLN A 949 3.95 42.64 33.50
N GLU A 950 4.28 41.57 34.21
CA GLU A 950 5.05 41.60 35.47
C GLU A 950 6.49 41.12 35.19
N ALA A 951 7.45 41.86 35.75
CA ALA A 951 8.87 41.57 35.60
C ALA A 951 9.22 40.21 36.22
N THR A 952 10.19 39.52 35.62
CA THR A 952 10.83 38.35 36.21
C THR A 952 12.27 38.68 36.57
N ARG A 953 12.95 37.78 37.31
CA ARG A 953 14.38 37.95 37.61
C ARG A 953 15.27 38.04 36.37
N TYR A 954 14.77 37.60 35.21
CA TYR A 954 15.51 37.57 33.95
C TYR A 954 15.16 38.74 33.03
N ILE A 955 13.94 39.27 33.13
CA ILE A 955 13.48 40.46 32.41
C ILE A 955 12.99 41.49 33.44
N PRO A 956 13.92 42.24 34.07
CA PRO A 956 13.55 43.38 34.92
C PRO A 956 13.20 44.60 34.07
N PHE A 957 12.16 45.35 34.46
CA PHE A 957 11.85 46.65 33.86
C PHE A 957 12.63 47.76 34.58
N ALA A 958 13.95 47.80 34.32
CA ALA A 958 14.87 48.77 34.86
C ALA A 958 15.07 49.97 33.91
N TYR A 959 15.32 51.16 34.44
CA TYR A 959 15.57 52.39 33.69
C TYR A 959 17.03 52.82 33.79
N SER A 960 17.43 53.77 32.94
CA SER A 960 18.81 54.30 32.90
C SER A 960 19.26 55.00 34.19
N ASP A 961 18.32 55.45 35.02
CA ASP A 961 18.55 56.11 36.31
C ASP A 961 18.62 55.11 37.49
N GLY A 962 18.54 53.80 37.21
CA GLY A 962 18.54 52.74 38.21
C GLY A 962 17.16 52.49 38.85
N SER A 963 16.14 53.27 38.51
CA SER A 963 14.77 52.99 38.96
C SER A 963 14.24 51.71 38.31
N HIS A 964 13.36 51.00 38.99
CA HIS A 964 12.73 49.78 38.49
C HIS A 964 11.22 49.82 38.74
N ILE A 965 10.47 49.24 37.81
CA ILE A 965 9.03 49.00 37.99
C ILE A 965 8.75 47.51 37.98
N ASN A 966 7.78 47.10 38.78
CA ASN A 966 7.42 45.69 38.90
C ASN A 966 6.51 45.20 37.76
N HIS A 967 5.83 46.13 37.08
CA HIS A 967 4.90 45.80 36.01
C HIS A 967 4.71 46.93 34.99
N LEU A 968 4.30 46.57 33.78
CA LEU A 968 3.82 47.45 32.71
C LEU A 968 2.34 47.16 32.45
N ASP A 969 1.54 48.22 32.35
CA ASP A 969 0.11 48.12 32.03
C ASP A 969 -0.18 48.73 30.65
N PHE A 970 -1.00 48.03 29.86
CA PHE A 970 -1.47 48.46 28.55
C PHE A 970 -2.97 48.18 28.41
N THR A 971 -3.67 49.01 27.64
CA THR A 971 -5.07 48.76 27.28
C THR A 971 -5.23 48.80 25.76
N PRO A 972 -4.78 47.77 25.01
CA PRO A 972 -4.81 47.79 23.56
C PRO A 972 -6.21 47.53 22.99
N PHE A 973 -6.52 48.29 21.95
CA PHE A 973 -7.58 48.10 20.98
C PHE A 973 -6.98 47.54 19.70
N ILE A 974 -7.39 46.35 19.30
CA ILE A 974 -6.86 45.62 18.16
C ILE A 974 -7.97 45.46 17.13
N ILE A 975 -7.70 45.87 15.89
CA ILE A 975 -8.54 45.57 14.73
C ILE A 975 -7.71 44.72 13.78
N SER A 976 -8.22 43.56 13.40
CA SER A 976 -7.63 42.69 12.39
C SER A 976 -8.62 42.39 11.28
N LEU A 977 -8.16 42.58 10.05
CA LEU A 977 -8.85 42.22 8.82
C LEU A 977 -8.08 41.09 8.16
N ARG A 978 -8.73 39.97 7.89
CA ARG A 978 -8.14 38.83 7.19
C ARG A 978 -9.02 38.43 6.02
N TYR A 979 -8.43 38.26 4.84
CA TYR A 979 -9.12 37.80 3.65
C TYR A 979 -8.37 36.64 3.00
N ALA A 980 -9.03 35.48 2.90
CA ALA A 980 -8.44 34.24 2.39
C ALA A 980 -9.41 33.53 1.42
N PRO A 981 -9.68 34.10 0.24
CA PRO A 981 -10.75 33.63 -0.64
C PRO A 981 -10.55 32.19 -1.11
N GLY A 982 -11.51 31.31 -0.80
CA GLY A 982 -11.48 29.90 -1.20
C GLY A 982 -10.61 29.02 -0.31
N GLU A 983 -10.21 29.52 0.87
CA GLU A 983 -9.54 28.72 1.90
C GLU A 983 -10.51 27.66 2.46
N LYS A 984 -10.04 26.42 2.46
CA LYS A 984 -10.67 25.26 3.07
C LYS A 984 -9.79 24.79 4.21
N PHE A 985 -10.39 24.50 5.36
CA PHE A 985 -9.67 24.03 6.53
C PHE A 985 -10.46 22.97 7.29
N MET A 986 -9.72 22.06 7.93
CA MET A 986 -10.24 21.13 8.90
C MET A 986 -10.30 21.85 10.24
N GLN A 987 -11.48 21.83 10.86
CA GLN A 987 -11.69 22.52 12.12
C GLN A 987 -11.58 21.55 13.31
N THR A 988 -10.61 21.82 14.18
CA THR A 988 -10.55 21.23 15.51
C THR A 988 -11.21 22.15 16.54
N LYS A 989 -11.35 21.68 17.78
CA LYS A 989 -11.87 22.49 18.90
C LYS A 989 -10.94 23.62 19.33
N SER A 990 -9.68 23.61 18.90
CA SER A 990 -8.66 24.55 19.35
C SER A 990 -8.04 25.36 18.21
N HIS A 991 -7.79 24.75 17.05
CA HIS A 991 -7.14 25.38 15.89
C HIS A 991 -7.74 24.88 14.56
N ARG A 992 -7.51 25.62 13.49
CA ARG A 992 -7.84 25.22 12.12
C ARG A 992 -6.59 24.71 11.44
N ILE A 993 -6.72 23.61 10.71
CA ILE A 993 -5.65 23.03 9.89
C ILE A 993 -6.03 23.29 8.43
N PRO A 994 -5.27 24.09 7.67
CA PRO A 994 -5.58 24.32 6.26
C PRO A 994 -5.53 22.99 5.50
N VAL A 995 -6.54 22.76 4.66
CA VAL A 995 -6.64 21.58 3.78
C VAL A 995 -6.05 21.93 2.42
N ASN A 996 -6.36 23.12 1.91
CA ASN A 996 -5.75 23.66 0.69
C ASN A 996 -4.83 24.86 1.01
N HIS A 997 -3.79 25.01 0.21
CA HIS A 997 -2.85 26.14 0.27
C HIS A 997 -2.89 26.99 -1.01
N ASP A 998 -3.94 26.82 -1.83
CA ASP A 998 -4.07 27.50 -3.12
C ASP A 998 -4.48 28.98 -2.96
N ALA A 999 -5.23 29.30 -1.91
CA ALA A 999 -5.75 30.64 -1.66
C ALA A 999 -4.65 31.58 -1.13
N PRO A 1000 -4.53 32.80 -1.67
CA PRO A 1000 -3.71 33.83 -1.03
C PRO A 1000 -4.36 34.27 0.28
N ILE A 1001 -3.54 34.48 1.32
CA ILE A 1001 -3.99 34.98 2.61
C ILE A 1001 -3.43 36.40 2.78
N PHE A 1002 -4.33 37.36 2.94
CA PHE A 1002 -4.01 38.73 3.28
C PHE A 1002 -4.47 39.00 4.70
N GLN A 1003 -3.61 39.62 5.51
CA GLN A 1003 -3.98 40.05 6.85
C GLN A 1003 -3.38 41.43 7.15
N LEU A 1004 -4.20 42.29 7.73
CA LEU A 1004 -3.86 43.61 8.22
C LEU A 1004 -4.29 43.68 9.69
N THR A 1005 -3.36 43.98 10.57
CA THR A 1005 -3.62 44.15 12.00
C THR A 1005 -3.14 45.53 12.44
N HIS A 1006 -4.00 46.27 13.12
CA HIS A 1006 -3.67 47.53 13.75
C HIS A 1006 -3.94 47.45 15.25
N THR A 1007 -2.97 47.85 16.06
CA THR A 1007 -3.04 47.85 17.52
C THR A 1007 -2.81 49.26 18.04
N TYR A 1008 -3.77 49.77 18.81
CA TYR A 1008 -3.69 51.06 19.46
C TYR A 1008 -3.97 50.93 20.96
N ALA A 1009 -3.00 51.25 21.82
CA ALA A 1009 -3.15 51.36 23.27
C ALA A 1009 -2.84 52.80 23.69
N PRO A 1010 -3.79 53.53 24.28
CA PRO A 1010 -3.53 54.88 24.77
C PRO A 1010 -2.64 54.85 26.03
N GLY A 1011 -1.60 55.68 26.06
CA GLY A 1011 -0.90 56.02 27.30
C GLY A 1011 -1.74 56.94 28.19
N SER A 1012 -1.45 56.99 29.50
CA SER A 1012 -2.10 57.91 30.45
C SER A 1012 -1.82 59.37 30.08
N LYS A 1013 -2.80 60.28 30.15
CA LYS A 1013 -3.68 60.62 31.29
C LYS A 1013 -5.03 59.89 31.49
N LEU A 1014 -5.50 59.00 30.62
CA LEU A 1014 -6.87 58.44 30.74
C LEU A 1014 -7.01 56.99 31.25
N GLY A 1015 -5.92 56.24 31.49
CA GLY A 1015 -6.03 54.78 31.73
C GLY A 1015 -4.90 54.07 32.46
N GLY A 1016 -4.06 54.77 33.25
CA GLY A 1016 -3.03 54.16 34.09
C GLY A 1016 -1.79 53.58 33.37
N ALA A 1017 -1.85 53.35 32.05
CA ALA A 1017 -0.72 52.88 31.24
C ALA A 1017 0.36 53.96 31.08
N LYS A 1018 1.65 53.62 31.18
CA LYS A 1018 2.76 54.58 31.05
C LYS A 1018 3.11 54.93 29.60
N TYR A 1019 2.79 54.04 28.65
CA TYR A 1019 3.22 54.14 27.25
C TYR A 1019 2.05 54.01 26.28
N THR A 1020 2.15 54.73 25.17
CA THR A 1020 1.23 54.58 24.02
C THR A 1020 1.79 53.52 23.08
N VAL A 1021 0.97 52.56 22.66
CA VAL A 1021 1.32 51.57 21.61
C VAL A 1021 0.49 51.90 20.39
N ASN A 1022 1.11 52.19 19.26
CA ASN A 1022 0.44 52.36 17.99
C ASN A 1022 1.27 51.62 16.94
N LYS A 1023 0.80 50.44 16.50
CA LYS A 1023 1.52 49.60 15.54
C LYS A 1023 0.59 49.02 14.48
N THR A 1024 1.10 48.93 13.25
CA THR A 1024 0.42 48.34 12.10
C THR A 1024 1.27 47.22 11.55
N GLU A 1025 0.66 46.07 11.28
CA GLU A 1025 1.29 44.89 10.69
C GLU A 1025 0.48 44.41 9.48
N VAL A 1026 1.18 44.05 8.41
CA VAL A 1026 0.62 43.49 7.17
C VAL A 1026 1.32 42.18 6.88
N SER A 1027 0.57 41.16 6.48
CA SER A 1027 1.14 39.90 6.01
C SER A 1027 0.44 39.39 4.76
N PHE A 1028 1.24 38.79 3.89
CA PHE A 1028 0.82 38.10 2.68
C PHE A 1028 1.42 36.69 2.68
N GLN A 1029 0.58 35.69 2.45
CA GLN A 1029 1.01 34.30 2.30
C GLN A 1029 0.40 33.67 1.05
N LYS A 1030 1.22 32.93 0.29
CA LYS A 1030 0.77 32.20 -0.89
C LYS A 1030 1.69 31.02 -1.24
N ARG A 1031 1.10 29.91 -1.70
CA ARG A 1031 1.82 28.83 -2.38
C ARG A 1031 1.86 29.07 -3.89
N PHE A 1032 3.05 28.98 -4.47
CA PHE A 1032 3.29 29.02 -5.91
C PHE A 1032 3.64 27.63 -6.41
N TRP A 1033 2.80 27.07 -7.27
CA TRP A 1033 3.02 25.75 -7.87
C TRP A 1033 3.88 25.87 -9.13
N LEU A 1034 4.93 25.06 -9.24
CA LEU A 1034 5.89 25.04 -10.34
C LEU A 1034 5.74 23.76 -11.20
N SER A 1035 4.53 23.21 -11.26
CA SER A 1035 4.19 21.96 -11.98
C SER A 1035 5.17 20.82 -11.61
N ALA A 1036 5.90 20.26 -12.58
CA ALA A 1036 6.87 19.17 -12.39
C ALA A 1036 8.02 19.49 -11.41
N PHE A 1037 8.26 20.76 -11.09
CA PHE A 1037 9.35 21.21 -10.22
C PHE A 1037 8.90 21.46 -8.77
N GLY A 1038 7.71 21.02 -8.37
CA GLY A 1038 7.22 21.16 -7.01
C GLY A 1038 6.56 22.51 -6.73
N TYR A 1039 6.82 23.12 -5.57
CA TYR A 1039 6.15 24.37 -5.17
C TYR A 1039 6.96 25.21 -4.17
N ILE A 1040 6.66 26.51 -4.12
CA ILE A 1040 7.24 27.47 -3.18
C ILE A 1040 6.14 27.98 -2.24
N ASP A 1041 6.34 27.82 -0.95
CA ASP A 1041 5.56 28.51 0.08
C ASP A 1041 6.25 29.84 0.37
N ALA A 1042 5.57 30.96 0.14
CA ALA A 1042 6.09 32.30 0.37
C ALA A 1042 5.23 33.05 1.39
N ILE A 1043 5.90 33.64 2.38
CA ILE A 1043 5.32 34.49 3.40
C ILE A 1043 6.11 35.79 3.45
N VAL A 1044 5.41 36.91 3.35
CA VAL A 1044 5.98 38.25 3.48
C VAL A 1044 5.22 38.97 4.58
N LYS A 1045 5.96 39.54 5.53
CA LYS A 1045 5.38 40.36 6.61
C LYS A 1045 6.08 41.70 6.67
N GLY A 1046 5.34 42.73 7.02
CA GLY A 1046 5.89 44.03 7.31
C GLY A 1046 5.13 44.67 8.46
N GLY A 1047 5.83 45.48 9.25
CA GLY A 1047 5.17 46.22 10.32
C GLY A 1047 5.93 47.46 10.72
N HIS A 1048 5.21 48.38 11.35
CA HIS A 1048 5.75 49.63 11.84
C HIS A 1048 5.08 50.06 13.15
N VAL A 1049 5.88 50.53 14.11
CA VAL A 1049 5.47 51.13 15.39
C VAL A 1049 5.58 52.65 15.29
N TRP A 1050 4.42 53.30 15.22
CA TRP A 1050 4.30 54.75 15.07
C TRP A 1050 4.64 55.50 16.36
N SER A 1051 4.33 54.90 17.53
CA SER A 1051 4.52 55.51 18.85
C SER A 1051 5.88 55.23 19.49
N THR A 1052 6.14 55.89 20.62
CA THR A 1052 7.20 55.55 21.57
C THR A 1052 6.71 54.45 22.52
N SER A 1053 7.23 53.24 22.36
CA SER A 1053 6.77 52.02 23.04
C SER A 1053 7.92 51.29 23.75
N PRO A 1054 7.65 50.59 24.87
CA PRO A 1054 8.64 49.74 25.52
C PRO A 1054 8.98 48.53 24.65
N PHE A 1055 10.14 47.93 24.88
CA PHE A 1055 10.67 46.85 24.04
C PHE A 1055 9.76 45.62 23.93
N THR A 1056 8.92 45.36 24.93
CA THR A 1056 7.95 44.25 24.92
C THR A 1056 6.86 44.42 23.87
N GLU A 1057 6.64 45.65 23.38
CA GLU A 1057 5.62 45.98 22.38
C GLU A 1057 6.21 46.35 21.00
N LEU A 1058 7.54 46.30 20.88
CA LEU A 1058 8.24 46.49 19.61
C LEU A 1058 8.15 45.25 18.70
N LEU A 1059 8.56 45.40 17.44
CA LEU A 1059 8.54 44.34 16.45
C LEU A 1059 9.83 43.53 16.59
N ILE A 1060 9.72 42.40 17.30
CA ILE A 1060 10.81 41.48 17.55
C ILE A 1060 10.65 40.30 16.57
N PRO A 1061 11.65 40.01 15.71
CA PRO A 1061 11.57 38.86 14.81
C PRO A 1061 11.46 37.56 15.60
N ASN A 1062 10.58 36.68 15.16
CA ASN A 1062 10.22 35.47 15.89
C ASN A 1062 11.38 34.46 15.89
N ALA A 1063 11.98 34.22 17.05
CA ALA A 1063 13.04 33.23 17.22
C ALA A 1063 12.47 31.85 17.55
N ASN A 1064 13.04 30.79 16.98
CA ASN A 1064 12.69 29.41 17.32
C ASN A 1064 13.85 28.72 18.04
N LEU A 1065 13.66 28.47 19.33
CA LEU A 1065 14.62 27.73 20.15
C LEU A 1065 14.43 26.22 20.08
N SER A 1066 13.29 25.73 19.59
CA SER A 1066 13.03 24.29 19.48
C SER A 1066 13.87 23.66 18.37
N TYR A 1067 14.20 22.37 18.55
CA TYR A 1067 14.76 21.56 17.45
C TYR A 1067 13.73 21.28 16.35
N THR A 1068 12.44 21.48 16.62
CA THR A 1068 11.37 21.30 15.63
C THR A 1068 11.27 22.51 14.70
N ILE A 1069 11.13 22.30 13.40
CA ILE A 1069 10.87 23.38 12.43
C ILE A 1069 9.49 23.99 12.73
N GLN A 1070 9.47 25.31 12.92
CA GLN A 1070 8.25 26.08 13.09
C GLN A 1070 8.09 27.05 11.90
N PRO A 1071 6.88 27.17 11.33
CA PRO A 1071 6.60 28.19 10.31
C PRO A 1071 6.82 29.60 10.87
N GLU A 1072 7.19 30.56 10.02
CA GLU A 1072 7.27 31.99 10.37
C GLU A 1072 8.19 32.33 11.55
N SER A 1073 9.25 31.54 11.72
CA SER A 1073 10.23 31.72 12.80
C SER A 1073 11.64 31.47 12.29
N PHE A 1074 12.64 32.07 12.91
CA PHE A 1074 14.05 31.93 12.55
C PHE A 1074 14.72 30.87 13.40
N ALA A 1075 15.40 29.92 12.76
CA ALA A 1075 16.00 28.78 13.42
C ALA A 1075 17.26 29.16 14.22
N LEU A 1076 18.11 30.06 13.69
CA LEU A 1076 19.40 30.40 14.29
C LEU A 1076 19.40 31.74 15.04
N LEU A 1077 18.31 32.51 14.94
CA LEU A 1077 18.15 33.77 15.64
C LEU A 1077 17.93 33.54 17.13
N SER A 1078 18.65 34.29 17.97
CA SER A 1078 18.40 34.29 19.42
C SER A 1078 17.18 35.20 19.75
N PRO A 1079 16.35 34.86 20.75
CA PRO A 1079 15.23 35.71 21.12
C PRO A 1079 15.71 37.10 21.52
N MET A 1080 15.02 38.13 21.03
CA MET A 1080 15.39 39.54 21.24
C MET A 1080 16.77 39.95 20.71
N GLU A 1081 17.42 39.14 19.84
CA GLU A 1081 18.70 39.52 19.23
C GLU A 1081 18.57 40.81 18.42
N PHE A 1082 17.49 40.95 17.64
CA PHE A 1082 17.13 42.20 16.98
C PHE A 1082 15.81 42.71 17.53
N ILE A 1083 15.79 43.96 17.97
CA ILE A 1083 14.58 44.65 18.39
C ILE A 1083 14.40 45.81 17.43
N THR A 1084 13.26 45.88 16.76
CA THR A 1084 13.00 46.87 15.71
C THR A 1084 11.66 47.54 15.91
N ASP A 1085 11.52 48.78 15.45
CA ASP A 1085 10.22 49.44 15.35
C ASP A 1085 9.63 49.39 13.94
N SER A 1086 10.45 49.05 12.96
CA SER A 1086 10.07 48.89 11.56
C SER A 1086 10.77 47.65 11.03
N TYR A 1087 10.02 46.73 10.43
CA TYR A 1087 10.61 45.52 9.85
C TYR A 1087 9.87 45.03 8.60
N ALA A 1088 10.62 44.31 7.77
CA ALA A 1088 10.15 43.48 6.69
C ALA A 1088 10.77 42.09 6.84
N VAL A 1089 9.94 41.07 6.82
CA VAL A 1089 10.32 39.65 6.91
C VAL A 1089 9.89 38.96 5.63
N PHE A 1090 10.76 38.10 5.11
CA PHE A 1090 10.41 37.14 4.07
C PHE A 1090 10.80 35.73 4.53
N ASP A 1091 9.90 34.76 4.32
CA ASP A 1091 10.12 33.33 4.54
C ASP A 1091 9.69 32.60 3.26
N MET A 1092 10.64 31.95 2.60
CA MET A 1092 10.40 31.16 1.40
C MET A 1092 10.88 29.74 1.63
N THR A 1093 10.02 28.76 1.37
CA THR A 1093 10.39 27.34 1.38
C THR A 1093 10.04 26.71 0.05
N TYR A 1094 11.06 26.27 -0.68
CA TYR A 1094 10.95 25.55 -1.95
C TYR A 1094 10.97 24.03 -1.71
N TRP A 1095 9.88 23.38 -2.05
CA TRP A 1095 9.72 21.93 -2.05
C TRP A 1095 9.92 21.42 -3.48
N ALA A 1096 11.04 20.75 -3.74
CA ALA A 1096 11.42 20.35 -5.10
C ALA A 1096 10.78 19.02 -5.55
N ASN A 1097 10.16 18.27 -4.64
CA ASN A 1097 9.47 16.99 -4.92
C ASN A 1097 10.32 15.96 -5.68
N GLY A 1098 11.63 15.91 -5.42
CA GLY A 1098 12.56 14.97 -6.06
C GLY A 1098 13.08 15.46 -7.41
N ALA A 1099 13.05 16.77 -7.71
CA ALA A 1099 13.53 17.32 -8.97
C ALA A 1099 14.97 16.92 -9.32
N ILE A 1100 15.82 16.64 -8.31
CA ILE A 1100 17.22 16.23 -8.46
C ILE A 1100 17.38 14.74 -8.07
N PHE A 1101 16.91 14.37 -6.88
CA PHE A 1101 17.06 13.06 -6.24
C PHE A 1101 16.36 11.94 -7.00
N ASN A 1102 15.29 12.22 -7.75
CA ASN A 1102 14.66 11.23 -8.63
C ASN A 1102 15.56 10.83 -9.81
N TYR A 1103 16.62 11.58 -10.13
CA TYR A 1103 17.59 11.26 -11.17
C TYR A 1103 18.85 10.55 -10.64
N ILE A 1104 19.07 10.57 -9.32
CA ILE A 1104 20.24 9.95 -8.68
C ILE A 1104 19.87 8.51 -8.24
N PRO A 1105 20.53 7.45 -8.74
CA PRO A 1105 20.06 6.07 -8.59
C PRO A 1105 19.78 5.59 -7.16
N TYR A 1106 20.66 5.88 -6.19
CA TYR A 1106 20.49 5.44 -4.81
C TYR A 1106 19.44 6.28 -4.06
N LEU A 1107 19.45 7.60 -4.25
CA LEU A 1107 18.49 8.52 -3.63
C LEU A 1107 17.06 8.27 -4.16
N LYS A 1108 16.93 7.98 -5.47
CA LYS A 1108 15.68 7.55 -6.11
C LYS A 1108 15.09 6.31 -5.44
N LYS A 1109 15.90 5.32 -5.05
CA LYS A 1109 15.42 4.11 -4.35
C LYS A 1109 14.89 4.43 -2.95
N LEU A 1110 15.50 5.40 -2.27
CA LEU A 1110 15.08 5.86 -0.94
C LEU A 1110 13.87 6.79 -0.98
N LYS A 1111 13.43 7.23 -2.18
CA LYS A 1111 12.31 8.17 -2.38
C LYS A 1111 12.50 9.49 -1.60
N LEU A 1112 13.75 9.92 -1.37
CA LEU A 1112 14.03 11.17 -0.66
C LEU A 1112 13.62 12.38 -1.52
N ARG A 1113 13.27 13.48 -0.85
CA ARG A 1113 12.86 14.74 -1.48
C ARG A 1113 13.72 15.89 -0.95
N GLU A 1114 14.00 16.87 -1.80
CA GLU A 1114 14.79 18.06 -1.47
C GLU A 1114 13.85 19.17 -1.01
N VAL A 1115 14.30 19.88 0.03
CA VAL A 1115 13.64 21.10 0.48
C VAL A 1115 14.70 22.16 0.72
N PHE A 1116 14.43 23.38 0.27
CA PHE A 1116 15.30 24.52 0.49
C PHE A 1116 14.49 25.62 1.16
N SER A 1117 15.01 26.20 2.23
CA SER A 1117 14.37 27.34 2.89
C SER A 1117 15.30 28.54 2.88
N PHE A 1118 14.75 29.72 2.66
CA PHE A 1118 15.47 30.98 2.70
C PHE A 1118 14.62 32.00 3.45
N ARG A 1119 15.19 32.54 4.53
CA ARG A 1119 14.49 33.44 5.44
C ARG A 1119 15.35 34.65 5.70
N GLY A 1120 14.72 35.81 5.81
CA GLY A 1120 15.42 37.01 6.21
C GLY A 1120 14.53 38.04 6.85
N VAL A 1121 15.15 38.90 7.65
CA VAL A 1121 14.52 40.05 8.26
C VAL A 1121 15.41 41.27 8.06
N TRP A 1122 14.78 42.37 7.67
CA TRP A 1122 15.39 43.67 7.57
C TRP A 1122 14.56 44.66 8.35
N GLY A 1123 15.19 45.46 9.19
CA GLY A 1123 14.48 46.42 10.02
C GLY A 1123 15.41 47.45 10.62
N HIS A 1124 14.78 48.40 11.30
CA HIS A 1124 15.45 49.51 11.95
C HIS A 1124 14.82 49.74 13.33
N LEU A 1125 15.62 50.28 14.24
CA LEU A 1125 15.18 50.76 15.54
C LEU A 1125 15.52 52.24 15.61
N SER A 1126 14.49 53.10 15.60
CA SER A 1126 14.71 54.54 15.70
C SER A 1126 15.07 54.96 17.13
N ASP A 1127 15.74 56.11 17.26
CA ASP A 1127 16.17 56.67 18.54
C ASP A 1127 15.00 56.88 19.51
N LYS A 1128 13.80 57.13 18.99
CA LYS A 1128 12.59 57.31 19.81
C LYS A 1128 12.28 56.07 20.66
N ASN A 1129 12.59 54.87 20.13
CA ASN A 1129 12.30 53.56 20.71
C ASN A 1129 13.56 52.87 21.26
N ASN A 1130 14.71 53.54 21.20
CA ASN A 1130 15.98 53.00 21.71
C ASN A 1130 16.23 53.50 23.15
N PRO A 1131 16.26 52.61 24.17
CA PRO A 1131 16.46 53.01 25.56
C PRO A 1131 17.86 53.59 25.84
N LEU A 1132 18.82 53.46 24.92
CA LEU A 1132 20.12 54.16 24.99
C LEU A 1132 19.98 55.67 24.71
N HIS A 1133 19.03 56.06 23.86
CA HIS A 1133 18.77 57.45 23.49
C HIS A 1133 17.55 58.04 24.21
N ASN A 1134 16.63 57.19 24.69
CA ASN A 1134 15.42 57.60 25.37
C ASN A 1134 15.35 57.03 26.79
N LYS A 1135 15.70 57.88 27.77
CA LYS A 1135 15.73 57.53 29.21
C LYS A 1135 14.37 57.13 29.79
N TRP A 1136 13.28 57.46 29.11
CA TRP A 1136 11.92 57.16 29.55
C TRP A 1136 11.48 55.72 29.25
N LEU A 1137 12.30 54.94 28.55
CA LEU A 1137 12.03 53.55 28.22
C LEU A 1137 12.76 52.58 29.15
N PRO A 1138 12.17 51.41 29.47
CA PRO A 1138 12.89 50.35 30.16
C PRO A 1138 14.06 49.87 29.30
N GLN A 1139 15.20 49.66 29.94
CA GLN A 1139 16.41 49.14 29.34
C GLN A 1139 16.18 47.72 28.82
N PHE A 1140 16.89 47.36 27.75
CA PHE A 1140 16.87 45.98 27.27
C PHE A 1140 17.47 45.04 28.32
N PRO A 1141 16.91 43.84 28.51
CA PRO A 1141 17.40 42.91 29.51
C PRO A 1141 18.83 42.46 29.18
N MET A 1142 19.74 42.52 30.16
CA MET A 1142 21.16 42.16 29.96
C MET A 1142 21.34 40.73 29.42
N GLY A 1143 20.44 39.81 29.76
CA GLY A 1143 20.48 38.43 29.26
C GLY A 1143 20.11 38.26 27.79
N ALA A 1144 19.53 39.27 27.13
CA ALA A 1144 19.13 39.21 25.72
C ALA A 1144 20.25 39.59 24.74
N ASN A 1145 21.27 40.34 25.19
CA ASN A 1145 22.37 40.84 24.35
C ASN A 1145 21.90 41.39 22.98
N PRO A 1146 20.98 42.38 22.94
CA PRO A 1146 20.43 42.90 21.70
C PRO A 1146 21.52 43.54 20.84
N VAL A 1147 21.44 43.33 19.53
CA VAL A 1147 22.35 43.85 18.51
C VAL A 1147 21.58 44.83 17.63
N SER A 1148 22.17 45.98 17.35
CA SER A 1148 21.61 46.92 16.37
C SER A 1148 21.75 46.37 14.96
N MET A 1149 20.64 46.31 14.22
CA MET A 1149 20.67 45.91 12.82
C MET A 1149 21.35 47.01 11.97
N THR A 1150 22.33 46.62 11.19
CA THR A 1150 23.05 47.48 10.22
C THR A 1150 22.28 47.59 8.90
N SER A 1151 22.88 48.20 7.86
CA SER A 1151 22.32 48.20 6.50
C SER A 1151 22.18 46.79 5.88
N THR A 1152 22.80 45.77 6.47
CA THR A 1152 22.72 44.39 6.01
C THR A 1152 21.56 43.65 6.71
N PRO A 1153 20.64 42.97 5.99
CA PRO A 1153 19.58 42.19 6.61
C PRO A 1153 20.11 40.93 7.31
N TYR A 1154 19.40 40.44 8.33
CA TYR A 1154 19.63 39.10 8.85
C TYR A 1154 19.10 38.08 7.84
N MET A 1155 19.88 37.05 7.51
CA MET A 1155 19.50 36.00 6.57
C MET A 1155 19.96 34.62 7.04
N GLU A 1156 19.11 33.62 6.89
CA GLU A 1156 19.42 32.21 7.05
C GLU A 1156 18.94 31.40 5.84
N ILE A 1157 19.72 30.40 5.46
CA ILE A 1157 19.39 29.45 4.40
C ILE A 1157 19.43 28.04 4.96
N ALA A 1158 18.54 27.17 4.50
CA ALA A 1158 18.52 25.77 4.88
C ALA A 1158 18.47 24.89 3.64
N ALA A 1159 19.16 23.75 3.73
CA ALA A 1159 19.01 22.64 2.81
C ALA A 1159 18.56 21.42 3.61
N GLY A 1160 17.47 20.83 3.17
CA GLY A 1160 16.77 19.76 3.87
C GLY A 1160 16.57 18.53 3.01
N ILE A 1161 16.56 17.40 3.69
CA ILE A 1161 16.14 16.11 3.15
C ILE A 1161 14.81 15.78 3.81
N ASP A 1162 13.77 15.75 2.99
CA ASP A 1162 12.44 15.31 3.36
C ASP A 1162 12.21 13.86 2.92
N ASN A 1163 11.13 13.29 3.43
CA ASN A 1163 10.67 11.95 3.13
C ASN A 1163 11.51 10.81 3.73
N ILE A 1164 12.29 11.11 4.77
CA ILE A 1164 13.03 10.09 5.52
C ILE A 1164 11.99 9.23 6.27
N PHE A 1165 11.98 7.92 5.98
CA PHE A 1165 10.94 7.00 6.45
C PHE A 1165 9.49 7.45 6.15
N LYS A 1166 9.30 8.29 5.11
CA LYS A 1166 8.02 8.91 4.70
C LYS A 1166 7.41 9.97 5.65
N ILE A 1167 8.04 10.29 6.77
CA ILE A 1167 7.45 11.19 7.80
C ILE A 1167 8.40 12.22 8.38
N LEU A 1168 9.71 12.03 8.20
CA LEU A 1168 10.74 12.87 8.82
C LEU A 1168 11.42 13.74 7.76
N ARG A 1169 11.51 15.03 8.09
CA ARG A 1169 12.33 16.03 7.42
C ARG A 1169 13.47 16.43 8.34
N ILE A 1170 14.66 16.55 7.77
CA ILE A 1170 15.86 17.05 8.46
C ILE A 1170 16.43 18.19 7.63
N ASP A 1171 16.57 19.35 8.25
CA ASP A 1171 17.15 20.56 7.67
C ASP A 1171 18.48 20.88 8.35
N TYR A 1172 19.49 21.18 7.55
CA TYR A 1172 20.67 21.85 8.04
C TYR A 1172 20.58 23.33 7.66
N VAL A 1173 20.63 24.20 8.68
CA VAL A 1173 20.45 25.64 8.55
C VAL A 1173 21.80 26.34 8.72
N TRP A 1174 22.08 27.34 7.89
CA TRP A 1174 23.24 28.22 7.97
C TRP A 1174 22.81 29.67 8.12
N ARG A 1175 23.46 30.37 9.04
CA ARG A 1175 23.37 31.82 9.21
C ARG A 1175 24.31 32.48 8.19
N LEU A 1176 23.77 33.36 7.35
CA LEU A 1176 24.53 34.01 6.27
C LEU A 1176 25.16 35.34 6.71
N THR A 1177 24.44 36.12 7.53
CA THR A 1177 24.87 37.43 8.01
C THR A 1177 24.91 37.48 9.54
N TYR A 1178 25.61 38.47 10.12
CA TYR A 1178 25.80 38.57 11.59
C TYR A 1178 26.49 37.34 12.22
N ARG A 1179 27.41 36.70 11.48
CA ARG A 1179 28.12 35.49 11.93
C ARG A 1179 29.16 35.74 13.03
N ASN A 1180 29.62 36.98 13.17
CA ASN A 1180 30.63 37.37 14.16
C ASN A 1180 30.02 37.84 15.48
N THR A 1181 28.69 37.78 15.62
CA THR A 1181 28.01 38.14 16.87
C THR A 1181 28.40 37.15 17.97
N PRO A 1182 28.90 37.60 19.14
CA PRO A 1182 29.29 36.70 20.22
C PRO A 1182 28.11 35.87 20.74
N GLY A 1183 28.32 34.57 20.97
CA GLY A 1183 27.33 33.70 21.60
C GLY A 1183 26.15 33.28 20.71
N VAL A 1184 26.24 33.45 19.39
CA VAL A 1184 25.21 33.01 18.43
C VAL A 1184 25.59 31.75 17.66
N ASP A 1185 24.59 30.96 17.27
CA ASP A 1185 24.78 29.79 16.43
C ASP A 1185 24.99 30.21 14.97
N CYS A 1186 26.09 29.75 14.35
CA CYS A 1186 26.36 29.95 12.92
C CYS A 1186 25.66 28.91 12.01
N SER A 1187 25.34 27.73 12.55
CA SER A 1187 24.64 26.67 11.85
C SER A 1187 24.02 25.68 12.82
N GLY A 1188 23.01 24.92 12.38
CA GLY A 1188 22.40 23.91 13.22
C GLY A 1188 21.43 22.98 12.48
N LEU A 1189 21.15 21.84 13.11
CA LEU A 1189 20.21 20.83 12.61
C LEU A 1189 18.79 21.12 13.12
N ARG A 1190 17.79 21.01 12.26
CA ARG A 1190 16.37 21.08 12.61
C ARG A 1190 15.63 19.88 12.06
N ILE A 1191 14.57 19.47 12.75
CA ILE A 1191 13.76 18.31 12.38
C ILE A 1191 12.29 18.71 12.27
N ALA A 1192 11.55 18.08 11.38
CA ALA A 1192 10.10 18.14 11.39
C ALA A 1192 9.52 16.75 11.16
N LEU A 1193 8.45 16.45 11.89
CA LEU A 1193 7.63 15.28 11.63
C LEU A 1193 6.34 15.77 10.97
N HIS A 1194 6.08 15.33 9.74
CA HIS A 1194 4.82 15.62 9.07
C HIS A 1194 4.38 14.44 8.19
N PHE A 1195 3.11 14.09 8.30
CA PHE A 1195 2.47 13.09 7.45
C PHE A 1195 1.89 13.80 6.21
N LYS A 1196 2.51 13.59 5.05
CA LYS A 1196 2.08 14.14 3.76
C LYS A 1196 2.11 13.05 2.69
N PHE A 1197 1.13 13.05 1.80
CA PHE A 1197 1.09 12.18 0.62
C PHE A 1197 2.16 12.56 -0.41
#